data_AF-A0A4E9DMX7-F1
#
_entry.id   AF-A0A4E9DMX7-F1
#
_cell.length_a   1.000
_cell.length_b   1.000
_cell.length_c   1.000
_cell.angle_alpha   90.00
_cell.angle_beta   90.00
_cell.angle_gamma   90.00
#
_symmetry.space_group_name_H-M   'P 1'
#
loop_
_entity.id
_entity.type
_entity.pdbx_description
1 polymer ?
#
loop_
_entity_poly.entity_id
_entity_poly.type
_entity_poly.pdbx_seq_one_letter_code
_entity_poly.pdbx_strand_id
1 'polypeptide(L)'
;MALKDHGRQYDIVIFGATGYTGKLTAEYIATHLPTDLKWAVAGRNESKLDALVEDCKKRNSDRLQPAIEIANLNDADLSALAKKTCVLLTTVGPYSLYGEHAYKACAEEGTHYVDVTGEAAWVHKMIKKYEATAKKTGAILIPQAGIESAPADLITWALAKTLRTELGSQTKDVTVSLHDVKSAPSGGTLATALNIWDVFTLKEMKDASSPYAQSPIPHKEPTRPKSTMLEMILGVRSVSNLGLLTTSIAGTTDVAVVERTWGLLSETPSRKEEFYGPNFVWQERMKARNWLHGIFIHWLLIIGGVLLVSVAPLREFLKKRVVQPGQGASSEDTAKDYVEYRGIAYPDSEKQATKAAFGRMWHHGGMYLLTAVLLSEIAATILEDNVELDGGSYTPACLGQGLIDRLDKSGLKLDVKTIDKGSSPQHNNNAAPNESSPLLPTTEHRPKGTRSVTFSDNPVTKTFEPGRQQQFQRAPGHHAVGSASGVAAGPPMLAALNNKLRRRNSQSSVPAVAHLAFGPKIGPQRSTKKTEKLKLLPNPDLDDPEDEESGRDVYSQYTRIKDPAARRDAAKLGKADRDRLPRVTAYCTANRYEMEALMRFLKGRGKTRGAVPKLIDECIYTPYNYASKSVRGRDPVQNYERRHSTGGDAIDVAQQRADMQSEEADSEAHEHNGHAHGHDSANGNGNGSRIESSDLIGSAVEDHDSISETNPDFDIQVHTPEVFLFDYGVVVIWGMSEAQEARFLKEIAKFETEKLAPDDVETELFNFYYTKDYQARIYNDFITLRDKNNYMTKLAISHALAQSVKTSLFEELIASTVDTCKDIPTQIATTGKIALSRSQINMQIGELFILRINIHLNGSVLDTPELFWVEPQLEPVYQAVRSYLEMDQRVGLLTERLDVIADLLAVLKGELSHGHGEKLEWIVIVLIAAEILVAAVNIVVDLYVGE
;
A
#
# COMPACT_ATOMS: atom_id res chain seq x y z
N MET A 1 -27.43 4.99 24.89
CA MET A 1 -28.91 5.05 24.89
C MET A 1 -29.43 3.88 24.07
N ALA A 2 -30.71 3.81 23.75
CA ALA A 2 -31.16 2.90 22.68
C ALA A 2 -30.80 3.51 21.32
N LEU A 3 -30.37 2.67 20.37
CA LEU A 3 -30.18 3.09 18.98
C LEU A 3 -31.54 3.40 18.34
N LYS A 4 -31.61 4.44 17.50
CA LYS A 4 -32.83 4.74 16.72
C LYS A 4 -33.10 3.62 15.72
N ASP A 5 -34.37 3.24 15.54
CA ASP A 5 -34.74 2.45 14.36
C ASP A 5 -34.75 3.35 13.12
N HIS A 6 -33.93 2.98 12.14
CA HIS A 6 -33.75 3.66 10.86
C HIS A 6 -34.03 2.73 9.66
N GLY A 7 -34.48 1.49 9.87
CA GLY A 7 -34.86 0.57 8.80
C GLY A 7 -33.73 0.18 7.81
N ARG A 8 -32.46 0.41 8.17
CA ARG A 8 -31.27 0.03 7.36
C ARG A 8 -30.68 -1.28 7.89
N GLN A 9 -29.89 -1.97 7.06
CA GLN A 9 -29.23 -3.23 7.41
C GLN A 9 -28.10 -3.03 8.43
N TYR A 10 -27.35 -1.93 8.31
CA TYR A 10 -26.26 -1.56 9.20
C TYR A 10 -26.49 -0.17 9.79
N ASP A 11 -26.17 -0.03 11.06
CA ASP A 11 -26.21 1.22 11.80
C ASP A 11 -24.93 2.03 11.46
N ILE A 12 -23.75 1.37 11.42
CA ILE A 12 -22.46 1.95 10.98
C ILE A 12 -21.79 1.06 9.92
N VAL A 13 -21.19 1.66 8.89
CA VAL A 13 -20.23 0.97 8.01
C VAL A 13 -18.92 1.76 7.92
N ILE A 14 -17.77 1.09 8.04
CA ILE A 14 -16.44 1.69 7.86
C ILE A 14 -15.91 1.36 6.46
N PHE A 15 -15.99 2.31 5.52
CA PHE A 15 -15.38 2.16 4.20
C PHE A 15 -13.91 2.61 4.21
N GLY A 16 -13.03 1.69 3.82
CA GLY A 16 -11.57 1.83 3.96
C GLY A 16 -11.01 1.19 5.24
N ALA A 17 -11.78 0.32 5.91
CA ALA A 17 -11.45 -0.27 7.20
C ALA A 17 -10.06 -0.93 7.28
N THR A 18 -9.52 -1.44 6.17
CA THR A 18 -8.19 -2.08 6.14
C THR A 18 -7.02 -1.08 6.21
N GLY A 19 -7.27 0.22 6.03
CA GLY A 19 -6.27 1.29 6.16
C GLY A 19 -5.99 1.68 7.62
N TYR A 20 -4.87 2.35 7.89
CA TYR A 20 -4.40 2.62 9.27
C TYR A 20 -5.45 3.26 10.18
N THR A 21 -6.08 4.38 9.77
CA THR A 21 -7.17 5.01 10.52
C THR A 21 -8.41 4.11 10.61
N GLY A 22 -8.77 3.43 9.51
CA GLY A 22 -9.93 2.54 9.45
C GLY A 22 -9.84 1.37 10.44
N LYS A 23 -8.63 0.81 10.63
CA LYS A 23 -8.36 -0.23 11.63
C LYS A 23 -8.56 0.31 13.03
N LEU A 24 -7.97 1.47 13.36
CA LEU A 24 -8.15 2.11 14.67
C LEU A 24 -9.62 2.45 14.95
N THR A 25 -10.38 2.87 13.95
CA THR A 25 -11.84 3.07 14.06
C THR A 25 -12.57 1.75 14.33
N ALA A 26 -12.25 0.68 13.61
CA ALA A 26 -12.86 -0.63 13.84
C ALA A 26 -12.52 -1.20 15.23
N GLU A 27 -11.27 -1.07 15.67
CA GLU A 27 -10.84 -1.48 17.02
C GLU A 27 -11.55 -0.67 18.11
N TYR A 28 -11.71 0.65 17.91
CA TYR A 28 -12.42 1.52 18.85
C TYR A 28 -13.91 1.15 18.92
N ILE A 29 -14.60 1.02 17.79
CA ILE A 29 -16.02 0.61 17.73
C ILE A 29 -16.20 -0.77 18.40
N ALA A 30 -15.34 -1.75 18.10
CA ALA A 30 -15.42 -3.08 18.70
C ALA A 30 -15.31 -3.06 20.24
N THR A 31 -14.54 -2.12 20.81
CA THR A 31 -14.22 -2.08 22.24
C THR A 31 -15.02 -1.08 23.07
N HIS A 32 -15.56 0.00 22.46
CA HIS A 32 -16.22 1.10 23.20
C HIS A 32 -17.68 1.35 22.81
N LEU A 33 -18.08 1.12 21.55
CA LEU A 33 -19.48 1.32 21.12
C LEU A 33 -20.37 0.11 21.49
N PRO A 34 -21.71 0.30 21.61
CA PRO A 34 -22.65 -0.72 22.07
C PRO A 34 -22.46 -2.09 21.39
N THR A 35 -22.67 -3.16 22.18
CA THR A 35 -22.41 -4.54 21.76
C THR A 35 -23.49 -5.11 20.84
N ASP A 36 -24.67 -4.48 20.81
CA ASP A 36 -25.83 -4.76 19.96
C ASP A 36 -25.86 -3.94 18.65
N LEU A 37 -24.86 -3.06 18.44
CA LEU A 37 -24.68 -2.31 17.20
C LEU A 37 -24.50 -3.24 15.98
N LYS A 38 -25.32 -3.06 14.96
CA LYS A 38 -25.19 -3.73 13.65
C LYS A 38 -24.22 -2.93 12.80
N TRP A 39 -23.10 -3.53 12.41
CA TRP A 39 -22.06 -2.79 11.68
C TRP A 39 -21.31 -3.66 10.68
N ALA A 40 -20.61 -3.02 9.74
CA ALA A 40 -19.77 -3.69 8.77
C ALA A 40 -18.43 -2.98 8.54
N VAL A 41 -17.42 -3.75 8.15
CA VAL A 41 -16.15 -3.27 7.60
C VAL A 41 -16.16 -3.45 6.08
N ALA A 42 -15.80 -2.39 5.34
CA ALA A 42 -15.93 -2.35 3.89
C ALA A 42 -14.64 -1.94 3.17
N GLY A 43 -14.40 -2.54 2.01
CA GLY A 43 -13.21 -2.30 1.19
C GLY A 43 -13.03 -3.32 0.06
N ARG A 44 -11.87 -3.26 -0.62
CA ARG A 44 -11.60 -4.00 -1.86
C ARG A 44 -10.97 -5.39 -1.69
N ASN A 45 -10.61 -5.79 -0.47
CA ASN A 45 -9.81 -6.99 -0.23
C ASN A 45 -10.38 -7.77 0.96
N GLU A 46 -11.07 -8.86 0.63
CA GLU A 46 -11.82 -9.70 1.57
C GLU A 46 -10.94 -10.25 2.70
N SER A 47 -9.80 -10.90 2.37
CA SER A 47 -8.92 -11.49 3.38
C SER A 47 -8.28 -10.49 4.36
N LYS A 48 -8.08 -9.22 3.95
CA LYS A 48 -7.68 -8.14 4.88
C LYS A 48 -8.84 -7.60 5.73
N LEU A 49 -10.09 -7.79 5.29
CA LEU A 49 -11.28 -7.53 6.10
C LEU A 49 -11.53 -8.69 7.08
N ASP A 50 -11.47 -9.95 6.65
CA ASP A 50 -11.53 -11.14 7.53
C ASP A 50 -10.55 -11.05 8.70
N ALA A 51 -9.28 -10.73 8.41
CA ALA A 51 -8.26 -10.56 9.44
C ALA A 51 -8.64 -9.47 10.46
N LEU A 52 -9.25 -8.37 10.01
CA LEU A 52 -9.73 -7.28 10.88
C LEU A 52 -10.98 -7.69 11.68
N VAL A 53 -11.90 -8.45 11.11
CA VAL A 53 -13.08 -9.00 11.82
C VAL A 53 -12.62 -9.94 12.93
N GLU A 54 -11.70 -10.87 12.64
CA GLU A 54 -11.13 -11.77 13.65
C GLU A 54 -10.33 -11.01 14.72
N ASP A 55 -9.63 -9.93 14.39
CA ASP A 55 -8.95 -9.07 15.38
C ASP A 55 -9.94 -8.29 16.26
N CYS A 56 -11.06 -7.80 15.71
CA CYS A 56 -12.16 -7.20 16.49
C CYS A 56 -12.78 -8.23 17.45
N LYS A 57 -13.03 -9.45 16.96
CA LYS A 57 -13.62 -10.58 17.69
C LYS A 57 -12.71 -11.11 18.81
N LYS A 58 -11.38 -11.09 18.64
CA LYS A 58 -10.40 -11.37 19.71
C LYS A 58 -10.43 -10.32 20.82
N ARG A 59 -10.72 -9.06 20.49
CA ARG A 59 -10.78 -7.94 21.44
C ARG A 59 -12.10 -7.90 22.21
N ASN A 60 -13.20 -8.30 21.59
CA ASN A 60 -14.52 -8.41 22.21
C ASN A 60 -15.32 -9.51 21.52
N SER A 61 -15.43 -10.70 22.15
CA SER A 61 -16.15 -11.85 21.59
C SER A 61 -17.67 -11.72 21.70
N ASP A 62 -18.15 -10.99 22.71
CA ASP A 62 -19.54 -11.09 23.20
C ASP A 62 -20.48 -10.07 22.54
N ARG A 63 -19.94 -9.28 21.60
CA ARG A 63 -20.68 -8.34 20.75
C ARG A 63 -21.12 -8.93 19.42
N LEU A 64 -22.05 -8.24 18.75
CA LEU A 64 -22.22 -8.38 17.31
C LEU A 64 -20.93 -7.97 16.59
N GLN A 65 -20.38 -8.95 15.87
CA GLN A 65 -19.17 -8.81 15.08
C GLN A 65 -19.48 -8.08 13.76
N PRO A 66 -18.53 -7.33 13.20
CA PRO A 66 -18.75 -6.61 11.95
C PRO A 66 -18.96 -7.59 10.79
N ALA A 67 -19.97 -7.32 9.96
CA ALA A 67 -20.10 -7.97 8.65
C ALA A 67 -19.02 -7.46 7.69
N ILE A 68 -18.83 -8.16 6.57
CA ILE A 68 -17.90 -7.78 5.50
C ILE A 68 -18.73 -7.33 4.28
N GLU A 69 -18.39 -6.16 3.74
CA GLU A 69 -19.00 -5.61 2.52
C GLU A 69 -17.89 -5.28 1.50
N ILE A 70 -17.81 -6.07 0.43
CA ILE A 70 -16.81 -5.83 -0.62
C ILE A 70 -17.27 -4.66 -1.49
N ALA A 71 -16.46 -3.62 -1.55
CA ALA A 71 -16.79 -2.36 -2.21
C ALA A 71 -15.56 -1.71 -2.85
N ASN A 72 -15.69 -1.35 -4.13
CA ASN A 72 -14.69 -0.65 -4.91
C ASN A 72 -14.97 0.85 -4.99
N LEU A 73 -14.03 1.59 -5.58
CA LEU A 73 -14.15 3.02 -5.82
C LEU A 73 -14.91 3.27 -7.13
N ASN A 74 -16.20 2.99 -7.11
CA ASN A 74 -17.13 3.31 -8.20
C ASN A 74 -18.54 3.65 -7.66
N ASP A 75 -19.36 4.31 -8.48
CA ASP A 75 -20.71 4.77 -8.10
C ASP A 75 -21.69 3.63 -7.74
N ALA A 76 -21.60 2.47 -8.40
CA ALA A 76 -22.54 1.38 -8.21
C ALA A 76 -22.32 0.66 -6.88
N ASP A 77 -21.07 0.29 -6.58
CA ASP A 77 -20.70 -0.33 -5.30
C ASP A 77 -21.05 0.58 -4.13
N LEU A 78 -20.78 1.89 -4.23
CA LEU A 78 -21.01 2.81 -3.10
C LEU A 78 -22.46 3.27 -2.98
N SER A 79 -23.25 3.32 -4.06
CA SER A 79 -24.72 3.42 -3.97
C SER A 79 -25.32 2.19 -3.28
N ALA A 80 -24.86 0.98 -3.62
CA ALA A 80 -25.30 -0.25 -2.97
C ALA A 80 -24.91 -0.29 -1.47
N LEU A 81 -23.71 0.17 -1.13
CA LEU A 81 -23.23 0.27 0.25
C LEU A 81 -24.02 1.30 1.06
N ALA A 82 -24.24 2.50 0.51
CA ALA A 82 -25.01 3.56 1.16
C ALA A 82 -26.47 3.13 1.43
N LYS A 83 -27.12 2.47 0.46
CA LYS A 83 -28.49 1.92 0.62
C LYS A 83 -28.65 1.01 1.85
N LYS A 84 -27.63 0.21 2.19
CA LYS A 84 -27.62 -0.69 3.36
C LYS A 84 -27.36 0.02 4.70
N THR A 85 -26.91 1.26 4.69
CA THR A 85 -26.21 1.92 5.81
C THR A 85 -27.00 3.09 6.39
N CYS A 86 -26.91 3.32 7.69
CA CYS A 86 -27.36 4.57 8.34
C CYS A 86 -26.24 5.62 8.40
N VAL A 87 -25.08 5.29 8.98
CA VAL A 87 -23.89 6.16 9.00
C VAL A 87 -22.70 5.51 8.29
N LEU A 88 -22.24 6.09 7.18
CA LEU A 88 -21.03 5.67 6.48
C LEU A 88 -19.82 6.48 6.96
N LEU A 89 -18.91 5.80 7.65
CA LEU A 89 -17.60 6.33 8.04
C LEU A 89 -16.59 6.03 6.94
N THR A 90 -15.90 7.05 6.44
CA THR A 90 -14.91 6.87 5.36
C THR A 90 -13.49 7.23 5.80
N THR A 91 -12.54 6.35 5.46
CA THR A 91 -11.10 6.55 5.70
C THR A 91 -10.26 6.31 4.44
N VAL A 92 -10.82 6.63 3.26
CA VAL A 92 -10.18 6.40 1.94
C VAL A 92 -9.70 7.71 1.33
N GLY A 93 -8.48 8.13 1.71
CA GLY A 93 -7.78 9.26 1.10
C GLY A 93 -6.79 8.83 0.01
N PRO A 94 -6.34 9.76 -0.87
CA PRO A 94 -6.74 11.17 -0.94
C PRO A 94 -8.17 11.34 -1.46
N TYR A 95 -8.93 12.21 -0.81
CA TYR A 95 -10.35 12.44 -1.08
C TYR A 95 -10.58 13.18 -2.40
N SER A 96 -9.66 14.08 -2.78
CA SER A 96 -9.65 14.71 -4.10
C SER A 96 -9.55 13.74 -5.28
N LEU A 97 -9.06 12.52 -5.05
CA LEU A 97 -9.01 11.44 -6.05
C LEU A 97 -10.18 10.45 -5.89
N TYR A 98 -10.54 10.08 -4.66
CA TYR A 98 -11.35 8.88 -4.38
C TYR A 98 -12.63 9.13 -3.56
N GLY A 99 -12.75 10.29 -2.90
CA GLY A 99 -13.82 10.54 -1.92
C GLY A 99 -15.18 10.86 -2.53
N GLU A 100 -15.23 11.38 -3.77
CA GLU A 100 -16.47 11.90 -4.37
C GLU A 100 -17.55 10.82 -4.50
N HIS A 101 -17.20 9.59 -4.85
CA HIS A 101 -18.15 8.47 -4.98
C HIS A 101 -18.92 8.19 -3.68
N ALA A 102 -18.24 8.20 -2.54
CA ALA A 102 -18.85 7.93 -1.23
C ALA A 102 -19.71 9.11 -0.77
N TYR A 103 -19.21 10.34 -0.93
CA TYR A 103 -19.94 11.57 -0.57
C TYR A 103 -21.22 11.72 -1.41
N LYS A 104 -21.12 11.50 -2.72
CA LYS A 104 -22.24 11.48 -3.67
C LYS A 104 -23.29 10.44 -3.25
N ALA A 105 -22.89 9.17 -3.09
CA ALA A 105 -23.80 8.10 -2.75
C ALA A 105 -24.56 8.37 -1.44
N CYS A 106 -23.90 8.89 -0.42
CA CYS A 106 -24.57 9.23 0.83
C CYS A 106 -25.58 10.38 0.68
N ALA A 107 -25.22 11.42 -0.08
CA ALA A 107 -26.10 12.54 -0.38
C ALA A 107 -27.34 12.11 -1.20
N GLU A 108 -27.18 11.19 -2.16
CA GLU A 108 -28.24 10.71 -3.05
C GLU A 108 -29.16 9.67 -2.40
N GLU A 109 -28.64 8.78 -1.56
CA GLU A 109 -29.40 7.65 -0.95
C GLU A 109 -30.00 7.96 0.43
N GLY A 110 -29.79 9.17 0.97
CA GLY A 110 -30.27 9.54 2.31
C GLY A 110 -29.52 8.82 3.44
N THR A 111 -28.20 8.77 3.33
CA THR A 111 -27.29 8.12 4.29
C THR A 111 -26.44 9.18 4.97
N HIS A 112 -26.24 9.11 6.28
CA HIS A 112 -25.34 10.02 6.99
C HIS A 112 -23.88 9.67 6.67
N TYR A 113 -23.01 10.67 6.60
CA TYR A 113 -21.62 10.53 6.13
C TYR A 113 -20.66 11.22 7.08
N VAL A 114 -19.51 10.59 7.33
CA VAL A 114 -18.40 11.20 8.09
C VAL A 114 -17.07 10.83 7.44
N ASP A 115 -16.13 11.79 7.37
CA ASP A 115 -14.78 11.56 6.83
C ASP A 115 -13.65 12.18 7.68
N VAL A 116 -12.42 11.86 7.32
CA VAL A 116 -11.19 12.35 7.99
C VAL A 116 -10.33 13.24 7.08
N THR A 117 -10.94 13.97 6.15
CA THR A 117 -10.21 14.75 5.15
C THR A 117 -9.61 16.04 5.72
N GLY A 118 -8.37 16.34 5.34
CA GLY A 118 -7.74 17.65 5.51
C GLY A 118 -7.91 18.56 4.28
N GLU A 119 -8.66 18.11 3.25
CA GLU A 119 -8.68 18.71 1.92
C GLU A 119 -9.81 19.75 1.77
N ALA A 120 -9.69 20.90 2.44
CA ALA A 120 -10.72 21.95 2.45
C ALA A 120 -11.17 22.42 1.05
N ALA A 121 -10.30 22.32 0.02
CA ALA A 121 -10.63 22.59 -1.38
C ALA A 121 -11.54 21.52 -2.02
N TRP A 122 -11.36 20.25 -1.65
CA TRP A 122 -12.27 19.17 -2.04
C TRP A 122 -13.62 19.34 -1.35
N VAL A 123 -13.64 19.63 -0.05
CA VAL A 123 -14.87 19.82 0.73
C VAL A 123 -15.71 20.99 0.21
N HIS A 124 -15.07 22.13 -0.10
CA HIS A 124 -15.71 23.27 -0.77
C HIS A 124 -16.35 22.91 -2.13
N LYS A 125 -15.76 21.95 -2.87
CA LYS A 125 -16.29 21.41 -4.13
C LYS A 125 -17.44 20.43 -3.89
N MET A 126 -17.39 19.60 -2.84
CA MET A 126 -18.46 18.65 -2.48
C MET A 126 -19.72 19.35 -1.97
N ILE A 127 -19.57 20.32 -1.07
CA ILE A 127 -20.68 21.15 -0.57
C ILE A 127 -21.44 21.77 -1.75
N LYS A 128 -20.73 22.43 -2.67
CA LYS A 128 -21.31 23.05 -3.87
C LYS A 128 -22.01 22.08 -4.82
N LYS A 129 -21.60 20.81 -4.86
CA LYS A 129 -22.24 19.77 -5.70
C LYS A 129 -23.48 19.16 -5.05
N TYR A 130 -23.42 18.88 -3.75
CA TYR A 130 -24.30 17.89 -3.10
C TYR A 130 -25.08 18.40 -1.89
N GLU A 131 -24.82 19.59 -1.35
CA GLU A 131 -25.54 20.11 -0.18
C GLU A 131 -27.06 20.25 -0.45
N ALA A 132 -27.45 20.63 -1.66
CA ALA A 132 -28.85 20.69 -2.07
C ALA A 132 -29.51 19.30 -2.17
N THR A 133 -28.75 18.27 -2.57
CA THR A 133 -29.21 16.88 -2.60
C THR A 133 -29.38 16.36 -1.17
N ALA A 134 -28.41 16.58 -0.30
CA ALA A 134 -28.47 16.21 1.13
C ALA A 134 -29.66 16.86 1.84
N LYS A 135 -29.90 18.16 1.59
CA LYS A 135 -31.09 18.91 2.07
C LYS A 135 -32.42 18.31 1.58
N LYS A 136 -32.44 17.65 0.42
CA LYS A 136 -33.62 16.97 -0.13
C LYS A 136 -33.81 15.54 0.41
N THR A 137 -32.73 14.82 0.73
CA THR A 137 -32.76 13.41 1.13
C THR A 137 -32.73 13.18 2.64
N GLY A 138 -32.42 14.20 3.43
CA GLY A 138 -32.24 14.08 4.89
C GLY A 138 -30.84 13.60 5.30
N ALA A 139 -29.92 13.42 4.35
CA ALA A 139 -28.55 13.02 4.63
C ALA A 139 -27.80 14.11 5.42
N ILE A 140 -27.14 13.72 6.52
CA ILE A 140 -26.26 14.61 7.31
C ILE A 140 -24.82 14.26 6.94
N LEU A 141 -24.11 15.19 6.31
CA LEU A 141 -22.76 14.95 5.76
C LEU A 141 -21.73 15.79 6.54
N ILE A 142 -20.88 15.14 7.35
CA ILE A 142 -19.86 15.78 8.20
C ILE A 142 -18.45 15.45 7.68
N PRO A 143 -17.96 16.17 6.65
CA PRO A 143 -16.56 16.10 6.26
C PRO A 143 -15.65 16.77 7.30
N GLN A 144 -14.35 16.50 7.22
CA GLN A 144 -13.32 17.09 8.09
C GLN A 144 -13.50 16.77 9.60
N ALA A 145 -13.94 15.55 9.92
CA ALA A 145 -14.10 15.07 11.29
C ALA A 145 -12.80 14.50 11.91
N GLY A 146 -11.63 14.85 11.36
CA GLY A 146 -10.33 14.33 11.76
C GLY A 146 -9.63 15.16 12.84
N ILE A 147 -8.39 14.75 13.18
CA ILE A 147 -7.47 15.54 14.03
C ILE A 147 -7.20 16.93 13.43
N GLU A 148 -7.10 17.01 12.11
CA GLU A 148 -7.19 18.26 11.35
C GLU A 148 -8.68 18.62 11.29
N SER A 149 -9.02 19.83 11.77
CA SER A 149 -10.34 20.45 11.89
C SER A 149 -11.22 20.14 13.11
N ALA A 150 -11.54 18.89 13.44
CA ALA A 150 -12.60 18.65 14.44
C ALA A 150 -12.29 19.19 15.85
N PRO A 151 -11.07 19.03 16.43
CA PRO A 151 -10.74 19.62 17.73
C PRO A 151 -10.75 21.16 17.72
N ALA A 152 -10.34 21.78 16.62
CA ALA A 152 -10.33 23.23 16.43
C ALA A 152 -11.74 23.82 16.38
N ASP A 153 -12.68 23.12 15.75
CA ASP A 153 -14.10 23.46 15.72
C ASP A 153 -14.76 23.31 17.10
N LEU A 154 -14.57 22.15 17.74
CA LEU A 154 -15.18 21.82 19.03
C LEU A 154 -14.67 22.71 20.19
N ILE A 155 -13.37 23.02 20.26
CA ILE A 155 -12.85 23.95 21.28
C ILE A 155 -13.36 25.38 21.05
N THR A 156 -13.58 25.77 19.79
CA THR A 156 -14.09 27.11 19.44
C THR A 156 -15.57 27.25 19.81
N TRP A 157 -16.38 26.22 19.54
CA TRP A 157 -17.78 26.17 19.97
C TRP A 157 -17.90 26.29 21.49
N ALA A 158 -17.07 25.55 22.24
CA ALA A 158 -17.07 25.59 23.71
C ALA A 158 -16.65 26.97 24.25
N LEU A 159 -15.63 27.60 23.66
CA LEU A 159 -15.22 28.98 24.00
C LEU A 159 -16.32 30.00 23.75
N ALA A 160 -16.99 29.92 22.59
CA ALA A 160 -18.10 30.80 22.24
C ALA A 160 -19.33 30.57 23.14
N LYS A 161 -19.60 29.31 23.53
CA LYS A 161 -20.60 28.95 24.54
C LYS A 161 -20.29 29.60 25.88
N THR A 162 -19.06 29.50 26.40
CA THR A 162 -18.66 30.12 27.68
C THR A 162 -18.87 31.63 27.67
N LEU A 163 -18.48 32.34 26.60
CA LEU A 163 -18.75 33.79 26.47
C LEU A 163 -20.26 34.09 26.47
N ARG A 164 -21.06 33.27 25.76
CA ARG A 164 -22.52 33.40 25.72
C ARG A 164 -23.17 33.14 27.08
N THR A 165 -22.77 32.11 27.81
CA THR A 165 -23.44 31.69 29.06
C THR A 165 -22.94 32.41 30.31
N GLU A 166 -21.63 32.70 30.43
CA GLU A 166 -21.08 33.37 31.62
C GLU A 166 -21.08 34.89 31.50
N LEU A 167 -20.97 35.44 30.28
CA LEU A 167 -20.91 36.89 30.05
C LEU A 167 -22.15 37.44 29.32
N GLY A 168 -23.00 36.61 28.73
CA GLY A 168 -24.15 37.10 27.94
C GLY A 168 -23.73 37.85 26.68
N SER A 169 -22.56 37.52 26.11
CA SER A 169 -21.97 38.22 24.97
C SER A 169 -21.62 37.27 23.83
N GLN A 170 -21.78 37.77 22.60
CA GLN A 170 -21.27 37.12 21.40
C GLN A 170 -19.73 37.18 21.34
N THR A 171 -19.14 36.41 20.43
CA THR A 171 -17.69 36.22 20.28
C THR A 171 -17.15 37.10 19.16
N LYS A 172 -16.06 37.83 19.43
CA LYS A 172 -15.43 38.76 18.49
C LYS A 172 -14.19 38.18 17.81
N ASP A 173 -13.25 37.67 18.58
CA ASP A 173 -11.95 37.21 18.11
C ASP A 173 -11.57 35.95 18.88
N VAL A 174 -11.18 34.91 18.15
CA VAL A 174 -10.73 33.64 18.71
C VAL A 174 -9.37 33.30 18.10
N THR A 175 -8.42 32.97 18.97
CA THR A 175 -7.13 32.40 18.58
C THR A 175 -7.01 31.02 19.18
N VAL A 176 -6.89 29.99 18.33
CA VAL A 176 -6.55 28.62 18.73
C VAL A 176 -5.07 28.37 18.48
N SER A 177 -4.44 27.68 19.42
CA SER A 177 -3.06 27.21 19.37
C SER A 177 -3.05 25.69 19.39
N LEU A 178 -2.51 25.08 18.34
CA LEU A 178 -1.95 23.74 18.42
C LEU A 178 -0.73 23.83 19.35
N HIS A 179 -0.86 23.32 20.58
CA HIS A 179 -0.02 23.74 21.72
C HIS A 179 1.05 22.73 22.12
N ASP A 180 0.76 21.44 22.00
CA ASP A 180 1.75 20.37 22.05
C ASP A 180 1.27 19.23 21.16
N VAL A 181 2.15 18.67 20.34
CA VAL A 181 1.89 17.51 19.48
C VAL A 181 3.12 16.62 19.54
N LYS A 182 2.94 15.40 20.00
CA LYS A 182 3.96 14.34 19.97
C LYS A 182 3.36 13.17 19.20
N SER A 183 3.47 13.20 17.87
CA SER A 183 3.01 12.15 16.97
C SER A 183 3.56 12.42 15.55
N ALA A 184 3.65 11.40 14.70
CA ALA A 184 4.15 11.52 13.33
C ALA A 184 3.01 11.40 12.30
N PRO A 185 3.06 12.13 11.15
CA PRO A 185 2.06 11.98 10.11
C PRO A 185 2.18 10.64 9.38
N SER A 186 1.03 10.03 9.09
CA SER A 186 0.93 8.77 8.34
C SER A 186 1.26 8.95 6.85
N GLY A 187 1.52 7.83 6.17
CA GLY A 187 1.68 7.81 4.72
C GLY A 187 0.49 8.40 3.95
N GLY A 188 -0.74 8.22 4.46
CA GLY A 188 -1.95 8.79 3.87
C GLY A 188 -2.03 10.31 4.00
N THR A 189 -1.69 10.87 5.17
CA THR A 189 -1.65 12.32 5.39
C THR A 189 -0.57 12.98 4.52
N LEU A 190 0.62 12.36 4.44
CA LEU A 190 1.71 12.86 3.59
C LEU A 190 1.37 12.77 2.09
N ALA A 191 0.73 11.68 1.62
CA ALA A 191 0.25 11.58 0.25
C ALA A 191 -0.82 12.62 -0.08
N THR A 192 -1.70 12.93 0.87
CA THR A 192 -2.74 13.97 0.74
C THR A 192 -2.11 15.35 0.53
N ALA A 193 -1.17 15.74 1.39
CA ALA A 193 -0.46 17.03 1.29
C ALA A 193 0.39 17.17 0.01
N LEU A 194 0.86 16.06 -0.58
CA LEU A 194 1.61 16.06 -1.83
C LEU A 194 0.70 16.13 -3.07
N ASN A 195 -0.44 15.42 -3.06
CA ASN A 195 -1.32 15.28 -4.23
C ASN A 195 -2.30 16.45 -4.43
N ILE A 196 -2.59 17.25 -3.39
CA ILE A 196 -3.50 18.41 -3.49
C ILE A 196 -3.11 19.38 -4.61
N TRP A 197 -1.81 19.52 -4.89
CA TRP A 197 -1.24 20.36 -5.94
C TRP A 197 -1.25 19.75 -7.35
N ASP A 198 -1.57 18.46 -7.47
CA ASP A 198 -1.70 17.76 -8.75
C ASP A 198 -3.19 17.66 -9.19
N VAL A 199 -4.14 17.83 -8.26
CA VAL A 199 -5.59 17.72 -8.53
C VAL A 199 -6.29 19.08 -8.63
N PHE A 200 -5.91 20.08 -7.83
CA PHE A 200 -6.55 21.40 -7.83
C PHE A 200 -5.77 22.45 -8.59
N THR A 201 -6.49 23.25 -9.39
CA THR A 201 -5.92 24.45 -10.00
C THR A 201 -5.61 25.52 -8.94
N LEU A 202 -4.65 26.40 -9.22
CA LEU A 202 -4.36 27.58 -8.37
C LEU A 202 -5.60 28.47 -8.18
N LYS A 203 -6.56 28.44 -9.11
CA LYS A 203 -7.85 29.11 -8.96
C LYS A 203 -8.74 28.41 -7.92
N GLU A 204 -8.98 27.10 -8.04
CA GLU A 204 -9.77 26.34 -7.06
C GLU A 204 -9.18 26.45 -5.66
N MET A 205 -7.86 26.37 -5.52
CA MET A 205 -7.16 26.57 -4.24
C MET A 205 -7.40 27.97 -3.66
N LYS A 206 -7.35 29.02 -4.49
CA LYS A 206 -7.64 30.41 -4.06
C LYS A 206 -9.11 30.60 -3.70
N ASP A 207 -10.02 30.08 -4.51
CA ASP A 207 -11.47 30.22 -4.31
C ASP A 207 -11.91 29.48 -3.03
N ALA A 208 -11.30 28.33 -2.70
CA ALA A 208 -11.52 27.60 -1.46
C ALA A 208 -10.81 28.20 -0.23
N SER A 209 -9.62 28.79 -0.40
CA SER A 209 -8.86 29.44 0.69
C SER A 209 -9.30 30.89 0.97
N SER A 210 -10.35 31.36 0.31
CA SER A 210 -10.91 32.69 0.56
C SER A 210 -11.69 32.71 1.88
N PRO A 211 -11.62 33.79 2.69
CA PRO A 211 -12.32 33.86 3.97
C PRO A 211 -13.82 33.57 3.83
N TYR A 212 -14.34 32.71 4.70
CA TYR A 212 -15.73 32.24 4.73
C TYR A 212 -16.20 31.53 3.44
N ALA A 213 -15.29 31.04 2.59
CA ALA A 213 -15.65 30.37 1.34
C ALA A 213 -16.49 29.08 1.51
N GLN A 214 -16.35 28.39 2.65
CA GLN A 214 -17.21 27.25 3.00
C GLN A 214 -18.48 27.66 3.79
N SER A 215 -18.63 28.91 4.21
CA SER A 215 -19.82 29.39 4.93
C SER A 215 -21.04 29.45 4.00
N PRO A 216 -22.25 29.05 4.46
CA PRO A 216 -23.47 29.25 3.69
C PRO A 216 -23.85 30.74 3.59
N ILE A 217 -23.43 31.59 4.55
CA ILE A 217 -23.68 33.04 4.55
C ILE A 217 -22.40 33.88 4.36
N PRO A 218 -22.45 35.03 3.66
CA PRO A 218 -21.29 35.89 3.46
C PRO A 218 -21.00 36.79 4.68
N HIS A 219 -19.78 36.72 5.21
CA HIS A 219 -19.30 37.66 6.24
C HIS A 219 -18.96 39.02 5.59
N LYS A 220 -19.77 40.06 5.84
CA LYS A 220 -19.69 41.32 5.08
C LYS A 220 -18.44 42.16 5.35
N GLU A 221 -18.00 42.28 6.59
CA GLU A 221 -16.79 43.05 6.95
C GLU A 221 -15.94 42.34 8.03
N PRO A 222 -15.18 41.28 7.70
CA PRO A 222 -14.31 40.60 8.67
C PRO A 222 -13.08 41.46 9.00
N THR A 223 -13.19 42.28 10.04
CA THR A 223 -12.11 43.16 10.54
C THR A 223 -11.05 42.38 11.31
N ARG A 224 -10.41 41.41 10.63
CA ARG A 224 -9.33 40.57 11.19
C ARG A 224 -8.25 41.44 11.86
N PRO A 225 -7.79 41.13 13.09
CA PRO A 225 -6.82 41.95 13.81
C PRO A 225 -5.55 42.18 12.98
N LYS A 226 -5.29 43.43 12.60
CA LYS A 226 -4.14 43.80 11.75
C LYS A 226 -2.84 43.31 12.39
N SER A 227 -2.18 42.35 11.73
CA SER A 227 -0.82 41.96 12.10
C SER A 227 0.15 43.05 11.70
N THR A 228 1.15 43.32 12.53
CA THR A 228 2.23 44.25 12.19
C THR A 228 3.09 43.68 11.06
N MET A 229 3.78 44.53 10.31
CA MET A 229 4.68 44.07 9.23
C MET A 229 5.77 43.12 9.75
N LEU A 230 6.22 43.30 11.00
CA LEU A 230 7.18 42.39 11.65
C LEU A 230 6.55 41.02 11.97
N GLU A 231 5.34 40.97 12.52
CA GLU A 231 4.62 39.70 12.75
C GLU A 231 4.32 38.95 11.44
N MET A 232 4.12 39.69 10.34
CA MET A 232 3.89 39.13 9.01
C MET A 232 5.16 38.56 8.36
N ILE A 233 6.32 39.20 8.54
CA ILE A 233 7.62 38.77 7.97
C ILE A 233 8.30 37.70 8.82
N LEU A 234 8.09 37.73 10.13
CA LEU A 234 8.67 36.77 11.08
C LEU A 234 7.74 35.58 11.36
N GLY A 235 6.44 35.67 11.03
CA GLY A 235 5.40 34.69 11.34
C GLY A 235 4.99 34.61 12.82
N VAL A 236 5.85 35.11 13.70
CA VAL A 236 5.76 34.95 15.15
C VAL A 236 4.98 36.08 15.80
N ARG A 237 4.04 35.71 16.69
CA ARG A 237 3.27 36.61 17.56
C ARG A 237 3.30 36.08 18.99
N SER A 238 3.31 36.96 19.98
CA SER A 238 3.02 36.59 21.37
C SER A 238 1.54 36.84 21.67
N VAL A 239 0.85 35.86 22.26
CA VAL A 239 -0.56 35.98 22.67
C VAL A 239 -0.68 35.65 24.16
N SER A 240 -1.42 36.47 24.91
CA SER A 240 -1.65 36.24 26.34
C SER A 240 -2.22 34.83 26.57
N ASN A 241 -1.68 34.14 27.57
CA ASN A 241 -2.04 32.78 28.02
C ASN A 241 -1.84 31.63 27.01
N LEU A 242 -1.60 31.90 25.74
CA LEU A 242 -1.14 30.91 24.75
C LEU A 242 0.39 30.90 24.58
N GLY A 243 1.06 32.03 24.82
CA GLY A 243 2.51 32.18 24.77
C GLY A 243 3.01 32.65 23.41
N LEU A 244 4.21 32.20 23.02
CA LEU A 244 4.80 32.51 21.73
C LEU A 244 4.30 31.56 20.66
N LEU A 245 3.76 32.09 19.57
CA LEU A 245 3.04 31.36 18.52
C LEU A 245 3.62 31.66 17.14
N THR A 246 3.50 30.72 16.20
CA THR A 246 3.88 30.86 14.77
C THR A 246 2.82 30.26 13.83
N THR A 247 3.01 30.35 12.51
CA THR A 247 2.14 29.73 11.49
C THR A 247 1.93 28.24 11.75
N SER A 248 0.67 27.80 11.79
CA SER A 248 0.31 26.39 11.93
C SER A 248 0.34 25.63 10.60
N ILE A 249 0.31 24.30 10.67
CA ILE A 249 0.19 23.40 9.51
C ILE A 249 -1.28 23.27 9.07
N ALA A 250 -2.19 23.03 10.02
CA ALA A 250 -3.62 22.81 9.72
C ALA A 250 -4.41 24.12 9.51
N GLY A 251 -3.86 25.27 9.90
CA GLY A 251 -4.60 26.53 10.01
C GLY A 251 -5.28 27.09 8.75
N THR A 252 -4.98 26.61 7.54
CA THR A 252 -5.77 26.93 6.33
C THR A 252 -7.01 26.04 6.18
N THR A 253 -6.93 24.81 6.65
CA THR A 253 -7.98 23.79 6.62
C THR A 253 -8.98 24.03 7.75
N ASP A 254 -8.48 24.29 8.96
CA ASP A 254 -9.28 24.44 10.17
C ASP A 254 -10.02 25.79 10.21
N VAL A 255 -9.44 26.85 9.61
CA VAL A 255 -10.16 28.11 9.31
C VAL A 255 -11.44 27.84 8.52
N ALA A 256 -11.39 26.99 7.50
CA ALA A 256 -12.52 26.79 6.60
C ALA A 256 -13.71 26.11 7.29
N VAL A 257 -13.44 25.14 8.16
CA VAL A 257 -14.47 24.45 8.97
C VAL A 257 -15.07 25.39 10.01
N VAL A 258 -14.25 26.12 10.77
CA VAL A 258 -14.74 27.04 11.80
C VAL A 258 -15.53 28.21 11.19
N GLU A 259 -15.09 28.75 10.05
CA GLU A 259 -15.83 29.77 9.30
C GLU A 259 -17.12 29.20 8.66
N ARG A 260 -17.20 27.88 8.38
CA ARG A 260 -18.47 27.21 8.01
C ARG A 260 -19.39 27.04 9.21
N THR A 261 -18.90 26.57 10.36
CA THR A 261 -19.66 26.45 11.61
C THR A 261 -20.31 27.78 11.98
N TRP A 262 -19.55 28.88 11.93
CA TRP A 262 -20.07 30.24 12.15
C TRP A 262 -21.35 30.52 11.33
N GLY A 263 -21.33 30.22 10.03
CA GLY A 263 -22.48 30.43 9.15
C GLY A 263 -23.62 29.44 9.40
N LEU A 264 -23.31 28.16 9.59
CA LEU A 264 -24.31 27.11 9.86
C LEU A 264 -25.12 27.39 11.14
N LEU A 265 -24.47 27.84 12.21
CA LEU A 265 -25.14 28.22 13.46
C LEU A 265 -26.03 29.48 13.31
N SER A 266 -25.88 30.26 12.24
CA SER A 266 -26.73 31.44 11.98
C SER A 266 -28.05 31.10 11.26
N GLU A 267 -28.02 30.07 10.41
CA GLU A 267 -29.16 29.65 9.58
C GLU A 267 -29.95 28.49 10.19
N THR A 268 -29.26 27.52 10.80
CA THR A 268 -29.87 26.28 11.32
C THR A 268 -30.82 26.60 12.49
N PRO A 269 -32.15 26.37 12.37
CA PRO A 269 -33.12 26.85 13.36
C PRO A 269 -32.85 26.36 14.78
N SER A 270 -32.54 25.07 14.94
CA SER A 270 -32.20 24.38 16.20
C SER A 270 -30.84 24.75 16.80
N ARG A 271 -30.08 25.65 16.15
CA ARG A 271 -28.77 26.13 16.61
C ARG A 271 -28.63 27.65 16.62
N LYS A 272 -29.70 28.38 16.29
CA LYS A 272 -29.65 29.84 16.09
C LYS A 272 -29.26 30.63 17.35
N GLU A 273 -29.58 30.10 18.52
CA GLU A 273 -29.13 30.66 19.81
C GLU A 273 -27.64 30.43 20.09
N GLU A 274 -26.99 29.52 19.36
CA GLU A 274 -25.58 29.22 19.51
C GLU A 274 -24.65 30.07 18.65
N PHE A 275 -25.21 30.84 17.70
CA PHE A 275 -24.49 31.67 16.74
C PHE A 275 -23.42 32.56 17.40
N TYR A 276 -22.18 32.42 16.93
CA TYR A 276 -21.03 33.06 17.55
C TYR A 276 -21.09 34.60 17.52
N GLY A 277 -21.62 35.22 16.46
CA GLY A 277 -21.82 36.67 16.36
C GLY A 277 -21.40 37.29 15.01
N PRO A 278 -21.88 38.49 14.69
CA PRO A 278 -21.72 39.11 13.36
C PRO A 278 -20.31 39.68 13.09
N ASN A 279 -19.48 39.81 14.13
CA ASN A 279 -18.10 40.30 14.06
C ASN A 279 -17.05 39.21 14.33
N PHE A 280 -17.46 37.94 14.33
CA PHE A 280 -16.62 36.80 14.71
C PHE A 280 -15.45 36.61 13.73
N VAL A 281 -14.23 36.64 14.25
CA VAL A 281 -12.99 36.30 13.54
C VAL A 281 -12.32 35.11 14.24
N TRP A 282 -11.74 34.22 13.44
CA TRP A 282 -10.94 33.09 13.92
C TRP A 282 -9.54 33.06 13.30
N GLN A 283 -8.55 32.55 14.04
CA GLN A 283 -7.24 32.16 13.51
C GLN A 283 -6.65 30.98 14.28
N GLU A 284 -5.90 30.14 13.57
CA GLU A 284 -5.00 29.15 14.17
C GLU A 284 -3.55 29.62 14.19
N ARG A 285 -2.81 29.17 15.20
CA ARG A 285 -1.34 29.17 15.26
C ARG A 285 -0.85 27.84 15.83
N MET A 286 0.45 27.58 15.75
CA MET A 286 1.11 26.57 16.59
C MET A 286 2.05 27.24 17.62
N LYS A 287 2.33 26.56 18.73
CA LYS A 287 3.26 27.04 19.76
C LYS A 287 4.71 26.99 19.29
N ALA A 288 5.40 28.11 19.36
CA ALA A 288 6.84 28.21 19.06
C ALA A 288 7.68 28.06 20.34
N ARG A 289 8.65 27.13 20.33
CA ARG A 289 9.61 26.92 21.44
C ARG A 289 10.44 28.17 21.76
N ASN A 290 10.75 29.00 20.75
CA ASN A 290 11.38 30.32 20.85
C ASN A 290 11.22 31.06 19.49
N TRP A 291 11.65 32.32 19.42
CA TRP A 291 11.54 33.15 18.22
C TRP A 291 12.22 32.55 16.98
N LEU A 292 13.46 32.06 17.11
CA LEU A 292 14.22 31.50 15.97
C LEU A 292 13.53 30.25 15.40
N HIS A 293 13.06 29.37 16.28
CA HIS A 293 12.27 28.20 15.89
C HIS A 293 10.94 28.61 15.23
N GLY A 294 10.25 29.62 15.77
CA GLY A 294 9.02 30.13 15.18
C GLY A 294 9.20 30.71 13.77
N ILE A 295 10.25 31.51 13.57
CA ILE A 295 10.64 32.08 12.27
C ILE A 295 11.03 30.97 11.29
N PHE A 296 11.81 29.98 11.74
CA PHE A 296 12.21 28.83 10.93
C PHE A 296 10.99 28.04 10.43
N ILE A 297 10.04 27.70 11.31
CA ILE A 297 8.83 26.98 10.91
C ILE A 297 7.97 27.79 9.94
N HIS A 298 7.80 29.10 10.18
CA HIS A 298 7.06 29.99 9.28
C HIS A 298 7.63 29.97 7.85
N TRP A 299 8.94 30.19 7.70
CA TRP A 299 9.58 30.19 6.39
C TRP A 299 9.72 28.78 5.80
N LEU A 300 9.85 27.73 6.61
CA LEU A 300 9.82 26.34 6.15
C LEU A 300 8.47 25.98 5.52
N LEU A 301 7.35 26.40 6.12
CA LEU A 301 6.01 26.13 5.58
C LEU A 301 5.75 26.96 4.31
N ILE A 302 6.13 28.25 4.28
CA ILE A 302 5.97 29.10 3.10
C ILE A 302 6.85 28.63 1.93
N ILE A 303 8.16 28.48 2.14
CA ILE A 303 9.10 28.09 1.09
C ILE A 303 8.87 26.62 0.70
N GLY A 304 8.62 25.74 1.66
CA GLY A 304 8.26 24.34 1.40
C GLY A 304 7.00 24.21 0.56
N GLY A 305 5.93 24.96 0.88
CA GLY A 305 4.71 25.01 0.08
C GLY A 305 4.96 25.52 -1.35
N VAL A 306 5.70 26.63 -1.50
CA VAL A 306 6.05 27.18 -2.83
C VAL A 306 6.92 26.22 -3.65
N LEU A 307 7.89 25.54 -3.03
CA LEU A 307 8.71 24.52 -3.70
C LEU A 307 7.89 23.29 -4.09
N LEU A 308 6.97 22.83 -3.24
CA LEU A 308 6.04 21.74 -3.57
C LEU A 308 5.13 22.12 -4.74
N VAL A 309 4.63 23.36 -4.82
CA VAL A 309 3.85 23.85 -5.97
C VAL A 309 4.70 23.90 -7.24
N SER A 310 5.89 24.48 -7.14
CA SER A 310 6.67 24.93 -8.32
C SER A 310 7.60 23.86 -8.89
N VAL A 311 7.95 22.82 -8.12
CA VAL A 311 8.97 21.83 -8.49
C VAL A 311 8.37 20.42 -8.50
N ALA A 312 7.67 20.07 -9.60
CA ALA A 312 7.09 18.74 -9.77
C ALA A 312 8.09 17.57 -9.59
N PRO A 313 9.37 17.65 -10.03
CA PRO A 313 10.35 16.60 -9.73
C PRO A 313 10.62 16.41 -8.23
N LEU A 314 10.47 17.46 -7.41
CA LEU A 314 10.58 17.37 -5.95
C LEU A 314 9.34 16.71 -5.36
N ARG A 315 8.12 17.01 -5.85
CA ARG A 315 6.91 16.26 -5.47
C ARG A 315 7.09 14.76 -5.72
N GLU A 316 7.50 14.38 -6.92
CA GLU A 316 7.68 12.97 -7.31
C GLU A 316 8.82 12.27 -6.55
N PHE A 317 9.92 12.96 -6.25
CA PHE A 317 10.97 12.42 -5.38
C PHE A 317 10.47 12.19 -3.96
N LEU A 318 9.69 13.13 -3.40
CA LEU A 318 9.13 13.02 -2.05
C LEU A 318 8.06 11.91 -1.97
N LYS A 319 7.15 11.81 -2.95
CA LYS A 319 6.18 10.69 -3.03
C LYS A 319 6.88 9.32 -2.98
N LYS A 320 8.01 9.17 -3.67
CA LYS A 320 8.83 7.94 -3.69
C LYS A 320 9.68 7.71 -2.42
N ARG A 321 9.66 8.64 -1.47
CA ARG A 321 10.39 8.57 -0.19
C ARG A 321 9.48 8.56 1.04
N VAL A 322 8.19 8.81 0.85
CA VAL A 322 7.15 8.80 1.89
C VAL A 322 6.68 7.37 2.17
N VAL A 323 6.28 7.10 3.41
CA VAL A 323 5.67 5.83 3.85
C VAL A 323 4.42 5.54 3.01
N GLN A 324 4.25 4.29 2.53
CA GLN A 324 3.11 3.97 1.67
C GLN A 324 1.76 4.12 2.42
N PRO A 325 0.68 4.54 1.74
CA PRO A 325 -0.65 4.63 2.33
C PRO A 325 -1.09 3.30 2.96
N GLY A 326 -1.61 3.36 4.19
CA GLY A 326 -2.00 2.18 4.98
C GLY A 326 -1.00 1.78 6.06
N GLN A 327 0.25 2.29 6.02
CA GLN A 327 1.22 2.14 7.10
C GLN A 327 1.24 3.38 8.03
N GLY A 328 1.47 3.12 9.32
CA GLY A 328 1.60 4.10 10.40
C GLY A 328 2.47 3.54 11.54
N ALA A 329 2.70 4.33 12.58
CA ALA A 329 3.46 3.89 13.77
C ALA A 329 2.72 2.77 14.54
N SER A 330 3.41 2.02 15.40
CA SER A 330 2.74 0.97 16.18
C SER A 330 1.91 1.54 17.34
N SER A 331 1.02 0.71 17.90
CA SER A 331 0.30 1.06 19.13
C SER A 331 1.22 1.17 20.35
N GLU A 332 2.44 0.63 20.31
CA GLU A 332 3.43 0.76 21.39
C GLU A 332 4.25 2.05 21.25
N ASP A 333 4.62 2.44 20.02
CA ASP A 333 5.28 3.71 19.73
C ASP A 333 4.40 4.89 20.15
N THR A 334 3.11 4.82 19.79
CA THR A 334 2.13 5.89 20.00
C THR A 334 1.50 5.91 21.41
N ALA A 335 1.87 4.97 22.30
CA ALA A 335 1.37 4.92 23.68
C ALA A 335 1.86 6.10 24.56
N LYS A 336 2.83 6.89 24.08
CA LYS A 336 3.33 8.12 24.72
C LYS A 336 2.98 9.39 23.95
N ASP A 337 2.20 9.26 22.88
CA ASP A 337 1.73 10.39 22.09
C ASP A 337 0.76 11.24 22.92
N TYR A 338 0.75 12.52 22.62
CA TYR A 338 -0.09 13.51 23.31
C TYR A 338 -0.39 14.65 22.35
N VAL A 339 -1.63 15.13 22.38
CA VAL A 339 -2.04 16.34 21.67
C VAL A 339 -2.79 17.27 22.60
N GLU A 340 -2.45 18.56 22.55
CA GLU A 340 -3.13 19.63 23.28
C GLU A 340 -3.42 20.81 22.36
N TYR A 341 -4.68 21.21 22.30
CA TYR A 341 -5.14 22.48 21.75
C TYR A 341 -5.42 23.44 22.91
N ARG A 342 -5.08 24.72 22.73
CA ARG A 342 -5.46 25.79 23.66
C ARG A 342 -6.06 26.95 22.90
N GLY A 343 -7.19 27.48 23.36
CA GLY A 343 -7.83 28.62 22.71
C GLY A 343 -8.08 29.77 23.68
N ILE A 344 -8.11 30.98 23.14
CA ILE A 344 -8.59 32.17 23.84
C ILE A 344 -9.60 32.90 22.95
N ALA A 345 -10.72 33.31 23.53
CA ALA A 345 -11.82 33.97 22.85
C ALA A 345 -12.24 35.25 23.58
N TYR A 346 -12.45 36.33 22.84
CA TYR A 346 -12.83 37.64 23.38
C TYR A 346 -14.31 37.98 23.10
N PRO A 347 -15.05 38.56 24.05
CA PRO A 347 -16.43 38.97 23.86
C PRO A 347 -16.54 40.19 22.94
N ASP A 348 -17.62 40.25 22.16
CA ASP A 348 -18.00 41.41 21.34
C ASP A 348 -18.81 42.42 22.16
N SER A 349 -18.19 42.92 23.23
CA SER A 349 -18.83 43.80 24.22
C SER A 349 -17.80 44.69 24.88
N GLU A 350 -17.89 46.01 24.67
CA GLU A 350 -16.99 46.99 25.30
C GLU A 350 -17.05 46.91 26.83
N LYS A 351 -18.24 46.66 27.38
CA LYS A 351 -18.49 46.48 28.82
C LYS A 351 -17.74 45.29 29.44
N GLN A 352 -17.27 44.36 28.61
CA GLN A 352 -16.58 43.14 29.01
C GLN A 352 -15.24 42.97 28.28
N ALA A 353 -14.72 44.03 27.65
CA ALA A 353 -13.48 44.00 26.88
C ALA A 353 -12.22 43.68 27.71
N THR A 354 -12.35 43.64 29.04
CA THR A 354 -11.37 43.19 30.04
C THR A 354 -11.46 41.70 30.38
N LYS A 355 -12.37 40.93 29.79
CA LYS A 355 -12.51 39.48 29.98
C LYS A 355 -12.22 38.69 28.70
N ALA A 356 -11.97 37.41 28.86
CA ALA A 356 -11.87 36.41 27.79
C ALA A 356 -12.30 35.03 28.31
N ALA A 357 -12.73 34.14 27.42
CA ALA A 357 -12.77 32.71 27.73
C ALA A 357 -11.42 32.09 27.33
N PHE A 358 -10.89 31.19 28.17
CA PHE A 358 -9.68 30.41 27.89
C PHE A 358 -10.01 28.92 28.01
N GLY A 359 -9.58 28.15 27.01
CA GLY A 359 -9.89 26.74 26.87
C GLY A 359 -8.65 25.89 26.64
N ARG A 360 -8.67 24.66 27.14
CA ARG A 360 -7.69 23.59 26.88
C ARG A 360 -8.43 22.33 26.49
N MET A 361 -8.07 21.73 25.36
CA MET A 361 -8.55 20.42 24.94
C MET A 361 -7.35 19.49 24.77
N TRP A 362 -7.38 18.29 25.33
CA TRP A 362 -6.24 17.36 25.23
C TRP A 362 -6.64 15.89 25.20
N HIS A 363 -5.79 15.07 24.58
CA HIS A 363 -5.94 13.62 24.47
C HIS A 363 -4.59 12.93 24.68
N HIS A 364 -4.61 11.71 25.22
CA HIS A 364 -3.45 10.85 25.40
C HIS A 364 -3.55 9.67 24.44
N GLY A 365 -2.50 9.43 23.65
CA GLY A 365 -2.51 8.53 22.50
C GLY A 365 -2.33 9.28 21.18
N GLY A 366 -2.07 8.51 20.11
CA GLY A 366 -1.72 9.06 18.79
C GLY A 366 -2.85 9.84 18.11
N MET A 367 -2.48 10.77 17.22
CA MET A 367 -3.42 11.61 16.46
C MET A 367 -4.49 10.80 15.71
N TYR A 368 -4.12 9.61 15.24
CA TYR A 368 -5.01 8.70 14.52
C TYR A 368 -5.94 7.90 15.44
N LEU A 369 -5.57 7.70 16.71
CA LEU A 369 -6.49 7.18 17.72
C LEU A 369 -7.55 8.23 18.07
N LEU A 370 -7.16 9.49 18.27
CA LEU A 370 -8.14 10.58 18.46
C LEU A 370 -9.06 10.72 17.24
N THR A 371 -8.52 10.57 16.02
CA THR A 371 -9.32 10.55 14.78
C THR A 371 -10.33 9.40 14.76
N ALA A 372 -9.95 8.20 15.23
CA ALA A 372 -10.85 7.06 15.36
C ALA A 372 -11.95 7.27 16.41
N VAL A 373 -11.61 7.89 17.55
CA VAL A 373 -12.58 8.30 18.59
C VAL A 373 -13.58 9.32 18.01
N LEU A 374 -13.09 10.37 17.35
CA LEU A 374 -13.91 11.42 16.74
C LEU A 374 -14.94 10.83 15.75
N LEU A 375 -14.50 10.01 14.78
CA LEU A 375 -15.41 9.34 13.85
C LEU A 375 -16.50 8.52 14.55
N SER A 376 -16.10 7.74 15.56
CA SER A 376 -16.98 6.78 16.24
C SER A 376 -18.02 7.47 17.11
N GLU A 377 -17.61 8.49 17.86
CA GLU A 377 -18.52 9.26 18.71
C GLU A 377 -19.44 10.18 17.90
N ILE A 378 -18.99 10.70 16.74
CA ILE A 378 -19.87 11.42 15.81
C ILE A 378 -20.95 10.49 15.26
N ALA A 379 -20.61 9.25 14.88
CA ALA A 379 -21.59 8.25 14.46
C ALA A 379 -22.58 7.89 15.59
N ALA A 380 -22.07 7.63 16.80
CA ALA A 380 -22.89 7.31 17.96
C ALA A 380 -23.83 8.48 18.33
N THR A 381 -23.36 9.73 18.25
CA THR A 381 -24.19 10.93 18.44
C THR A 381 -25.33 10.98 17.42
N ILE A 382 -25.07 10.72 16.13
CA ILE A 382 -26.10 10.69 15.08
C ILE A 382 -27.10 9.55 15.29
N LEU A 383 -26.64 8.37 15.74
CA LEU A 383 -27.49 7.18 15.92
C LEU A 383 -28.32 7.17 17.20
N GLU A 384 -27.83 7.78 18.28
CA GLU A 384 -28.48 7.77 19.59
C GLU A 384 -29.21 9.08 19.92
N ASP A 385 -28.54 10.23 19.77
CA ASP A 385 -28.99 11.50 20.34
C ASP A 385 -29.93 12.23 19.36
N ASN A 386 -30.96 12.94 19.85
CA ASN A 386 -31.77 13.79 18.97
C ASN A 386 -30.97 15.03 18.57
N VAL A 387 -30.27 14.95 17.43
CA VAL A 387 -29.39 16.03 16.94
C VAL A 387 -30.16 17.24 16.40
N GLU A 388 -31.44 17.13 16.08
CA GLU A 388 -32.28 18.24 15.56
C GLU A 388 -31.67 18.95 14.34
N LEU A 389 -30.94 18.23 13.48
CA LEU A 389 -30.42 18.74 12.21
C LEU A 389 -31.25 18.19 11.05
N ASP A 390 -31.60 19.06 10.11
CA ASP A 390 -32.13 18.69 8.80
C ASP A 390 -31.03 18.03 7.94
N GLY A 391 -31.40 17.58 6.72
CA GLY A 391 -30.41 17.17 5.73
C GLY A 391 -29.50 18.33 5.30
N GLY A 392 -28.24 18.05 5.00
CA GLY A 392 -27.25 19.05 4.61
C GLY A 392 -25.81 18.62 4.88
N SER A 393 -24.85 19.51 4.62
CA SER A 393 -23.46 19.32 5.05
C SER A 393 -23.17 20.15 6.29
N TYR A 394 -22.69 19.51 7.35
CA TYR A 394 -22.49 20.10 8.67
C TYR A 394 -21.04 19.92 9.14
N THR A 395 -20.71 20.55 10.26
CA THR A 395 -19.41 20.44 10.94
C THR A 395 -19.59 19.73 12.29
N PRO A 396 -18.53 19.15 12.88
CA PRO A 396 -18.62 18.45 14.17
C PRO A 396 -19.29 19.27 15.28
N ALA A 397 -19.03 20.57 15.39
CA ALA A 397 -19.65 21.44 16.40
C ALA A 397 -21.17 21.60 16.24
N CYS A 398 -21.75 21.35 15.06
CA CYS A 398 -23.22 21.40 14.88
C CYS A 398 -23.95 20.32 15.68
N LEU A 399 -23.25 19.25 16.10
CA LEU A 399 -23.77 18.22 17.01
C LEU A 399 -23.83 18.68 18.48
N GLY A 400 -23.24 19.83 18.80
CA GLY A 400 -23.41 20.52 20.08
C GLY A 400 -22.89 19.75 21.31
N GLN A 401 -23.54 19.94 22.45
CA GLN A 401 -23.04 19.44 23.74
C GLN A 401 -22.99 17.90 23.82
N GLY A 402 -23.92 17.18 23.19
CA GLY A 402 -23.98 15.71 23.27
C GLY A 402 -22.68 15.05 22.81
N LEU A 403 -22.11 15.54 21.71
CA LEU A 403 -20.81 15.09 21.20
C LEU A 403 -19.66 15.44 22.16
N ILE A 404 -19.65 16.64 22.74
CA ILE A 404 -18.64 17.05 23.74
C ILE A 404 -18.69 16.13 24.97
N ASP A 405 -19.89 15.85 25.48
CA ASP A 405 -20.10 15.00 26.66
C ASP A 405 -19.80 13.52 26.40
N ARG A 406 -19.82 13.07 25.14
CA ARG A 406 -19.34 11.75 24.69
C ARG A 406 -17.82 11.73 24.61
N LEU A 407 -17.23 12.67 23.87
CA LEU A 407 -15.79 12.79 23.66
C LEU A 407 -15.00 12.94 24.97
N ASP A 408 -15.53 13.64 25.98
CA ASP A 408 -14.88 13.71 27.30
C ASP A 408 -14.78 12.34 27.98
N LYS A 409 -15.87 11.56 27.98
CA LYS A 409 -15.89 10.18 28.52
C LYS A 409 -14.89 9.29 27.75
N SER A 410 -14.81 9.48 26.44
CA SER A 410 -13.92 8.78 25.52
C SER A 410 -12.50 9.35 25.45
N GLY A 411 -12.12 10.22 26.40
CA GLY A 411 -10.74 10.60 26.68
C GLY A 411 -10.22 11.85 25.95
N LEU A 412 -11.05 12.56 25.19
CA LEU A 412 -10.74 13.91 24.70
C LEU A 412 -11.24 14.93 25.75
N LYS A 413 -10.38 15.27 26.70
CA LYS A 413 -10.74 16.14 27.83
C LYS A 413 -10.78 17.61 27.43
N LEU A 414 -11.71 18.36 28.03
CA LEU A 414 -11.94 19.79 27.77
C LEU A 414 -12.13 20.59 29.08
N ASP A 415 -11.29 21.60 29.31
CA ASP A 415 -11.40 22.61 30.38
C ASP A 415 -11.62 23.98 29.73
N VAL A 416 -12.69 24.70 30.08
CA VAL A 416 -12.94 26.08 29.60
C VAL A 416 -13.42 26.95 30.76
N LYS A 417 -12.90 28.16 30.86
CA LYS A 417 -13.23 29.13 31.92
C LYS A 417 -13.07 30.57 31.49
N THR A 418 -13.86 31.48 32.08
CA THR A 418 -13.60 32.92 32.00
C THR A 418 -12.32 33.30 32.76
N ILE A 419 -11.56 34.23 32.19
CA ILE A 419 -10.35 34.84 32.75
C ILE A 419 -10.37 36.36 32.53
N ASP A 420 -9.62 37.11 33.34
CA ASP A 420 -9.38 38.53 33.10
C ASP A 420 -8.21 38.73 32.12
N LYS A 421 -8.36 39.70 31.23
CA LYS A 421 -7.45 39.98 30.11
C LYS A 421 -6.16 40.63 30.61
N GLY A 422 -5.08 39.85 30.58
CA GLY A 422 -3.80 40.21 31.19
C GLY A 422 -3.54 39.51 32.53
N SER A 423 -4.53 38.78 33.08
CA SER A 423 -4.24 37.79 34.12
C SER A 423 -3.52 36.60 33.49
N SER A 424 -2.23 36.46 33.80
CA SER A 424 -1.55 35.17 33.68
C SER A 424 -2.20 34.22 34.68
N PRO A 425 -2.58 32.98 34.32
CA PRO A 425 -3.04 32.00 35.30
C PRO A 425 -1.88 31.72 36.27
N GLN A 426 -2.01 32.20 37.51
CA GLN A 426 -1.12 31.79 38.58
C GLN A 426 -1.18 30.26 38.71
N HIS A 427 -0.03 29.61 38.91
CA HIS A 427 -0.01 28.18 39.24
C HIS A 427 -0.67 27.98 40.60
N ASN A 428 -1.98 27.67 40.58
CA ASN A 428 -2.77 27.46 41.79
C ASN A 428 -2.49 26.05 42.35
N ASN A 429 -1.27 25.85 42.86
CA ASN A 429 -0.76 24.58 43.41
C ASN A 429 -1.37 24.21 44.78
N ASN A 430 -2.58 24.68 45.09
CA ASN A 430 -3.27 24.48 46.37
C ASN A 430 -4.35 23.39 46.26
N ALA A 431 -3.91 22.15 46.02
CA ALA A 431 -4.71 20.94 46.16
C ALA A 431 -3.81 19.73 46.45
N ALA A 432 -3.14 19.74 47.61
CA ALA A 432 -2.25 18.65 48.04
C ALA A 432 -2.70 18.09 49.41
N PRO A 433 -2.89 16.77 49.55
CA PRO A 433 -3.00 16.11 50.85
C PRO A 433 -1.60 15.85 51.43
N ASN A 434 -1.36 16.43 52.61
CA ASN A 434 -0.24 16.32 53.56
C ASN A 434 1.06 15.54 53.20
N GLU A 435 2.16 16.30 53.20
CA GLU A 435 3.40 16.07 53.97
C GLU A 435 4.10 14.69 54.01
N SER A 436 5.26 14.60 53.35
CA SER A 436 6.54 14.36 54.07
C SER A 436 7.77 14.76 53.21
N SER A 437 8.53 15.77 53.65
CA SER A 437 9.78 16.31 53.05
C SER A 437 11.04 15.58 53.60
N PRO A 438 12.32 15.96 53.31
CA PRO A 438 12.93 17.02 52.45
C PRO A 438 13.91 16.42 51.39
N LEU A 439 14.83 17.09 50.65
CA LEU A 439 15.42 18.46 50.53
C LEU A 439 15.23 18.97 49.06
N LEU A 440 15.51 20.19 48.57
CA LEU A 440 16.52 21.26 48.75
C LEU A 440 17.95 20.98 48.20
N PRO A 441 18.66 21.96 47.58
CA PRO A 441 18.29 23.35 47.25
C PRO A 441 18.47 23.75 45.74
N THR A 442 18.13 25.01 45.43
CA THR A 442 18.18 25.67 44.10
C THR A 442 19.32 26.71 43.97
N THR A 443 19.81 26.97 42.74
CA THR A 443 20.42 28.24 42.22
C THR A 443 20.90 28.01 40.77
N GLU A 444 21.15 28.98 39.88
CA GLU A 444 20.50 30.26 39.50
C GLU A 444 21.09 30.73 38.13
N HIS A 445 20.64 31.85 37.54
CA HIS A 445 21.09 32.31 36.21
C HIS A 445 22.35 33.20 36.20
N ARG A 446 23.18 33.15 35.13
CA ARG A 446 23.62 34.32 34.31
C ARG A 446 24.37 33.93 33.00
N PRO A 447 24.73 34.85 32.05
CA PRO A 447 24.46 34.56 30.62
C PRO A 447 25.54 34.92 29.56
N LYS A 448 25.27 34.49 28.31
CA LYS A 448 25.72 35.03 27.00
C LYS A 448 27.23 35.05 26.65
N GLY A 449 27.55 34.44 25.51
CA GLY A 449 28.70 34.78 24.66
C GLY A 449 28.41 34.45 23.20
N THR A 450 28.52 35.42 22.29
CA THR A 450 28.22 35.26 20.86
C THR A 450 29.50 34.98 20.06
N ARG A 451 29.49 34.03 19.12
CA ARG A 451 30.55 33.90 18.09
C ARG A 451 29.96 33.73 16.70
N SER A 452 30.62 34.38 15.73
CA SER A 452 30.38 34.23 14.30
C SER A 452 31.24 33.11 13.73
N VAL A 453 30.81 32.49 12.63
CA VAL A 453 31.60 31.55 11.83
C VAL A 453 31.41 31.92 10.36
N THR A 454 32.52 32.19 9.66
CA THR A 454 32.55 32.36 8.21
C THR A 454 32.68 31.01 7.50
N PHE A 455 32.04 30.89 6.33
CA PHE A 455 32.19 29.74 5.44
C PHE A 455 33.37 29.92 4.48
N SER A 456 33.85 28.82 3.90
CA SER A 456 34.83 28.81 2.80
C SER A 456 34.33 27.90 1.67
N ASP A 457 34.63 28.29 0.43
CA ASP A 457 33.91 27.82 -0.76
C ASP A 457 34.49 26.58 -1.46
N ASN A 458 33.62 25.99 -2.28
CA ASN A 458 33.80 24.97 -3.33
C ASN A 458 33.89 23.48 -2.93
N PRO A 459 33.09 22.60 -3.56
CA PRO A 459 33.13 21.15 -3.39
C PRO A 459 34.10 20.47 -4.37
N VAL A 460 34.48 19.22 -4.09
CA VAL A 460 35.17 18.34 -5.04
C VAL A 460 34.39 17.02 -5.18
N THR A 461 33.76 16.83 -6.33
CA THR A 461 33.19 15.55 -6.77
C THR A 461 34.28 14.55 -7.07
N LYS A 462 34.10 13.28 -6.67
CA LYS A 462 34.86 12.14 -7.21
C LYS A 462 33.96 10.93 -7.46
N THR A 463 33.75 10.65 -8.74
CA THR A 463 33.29 9.34 -9.23
C THR A 463 34.43 8.33 -9.08
N PHE A 464 34.12 7.06 -8.81
CA PHE A 464 35.08 5.96 -8.87
C PHE A 464 34.48 4.74 -9.57
N GLU A 465 35.24 4.17 -10.49
CA GLU A 465 34.94 2.91 -11.18
C GLU A 465 35.43 1.69 -10.36
N PRO A 466 34.85 0.50 -10.53
CA PRO A 466 35.25 -0.69 -9.77
C PRO A 466 36.59 -1.28 -10.27
N GLY A 467 37.65 -1.10 -9.48
CA GLY A 467 38.96 -1.72 -9.73
C GLY A 467 39.06 -3.17 -9.26
N ARG A 468 39.58 -4.06 -10.12
CA ARG A 468 39.85 -5.48 -9.80
C ARG A 468 40.76 -5.63 -8.58
N GLN A 469 40.41 -6.53 -7.66
CA GLN A 469 41.35 -7.04 -6.65
C GLN A 469 42.09 -8.28 -7.17
N GLN A 470 43.41 -8.28 -7.01
CA GLN A 470 44.22 -9.51 -7.04
C GLN A 470 44.59 -9.88 -5.60
N GLN A 471 44.64 -11.18 -5.32
CA GLN A 471 45.13 -11.71 -4.05
C GLN A 471 46.64 -11.47 -3.91
N PHE A 472 47.16 -11.35 -2.67
CA PHE A 472 48.17 -12.29 -2.15
C PHE A 472 48.47 -12.07 -0.65
N GLN A 473 48.33 -13.15 0.13
CA GLN A 473 49.05 -13.60 1.34
C GLN A 473 49.52 -12.64 2.46
N ARG A 474 49.64 -13.20 3.68
CA ARG A 474 49.92 -12.53 4.95
C ARG A 474 50.80 -13.41 5.84
N ALA A 475 51.85 -12.90 6.49
CA ALA A 475 52.54 -13.40 7.72
C ALA A 475 53.97 -12.81 7.85
N PRO A 476 54.65 -12.89 9.02
CA PRO A 476 54.17 -12.63 10.39
C PRO A 476 55.16 -11.74 11.21
N GLY A 477 54.82 -11.39 12.46
CA GLY A 477 55.77 -10.69 13.37
C GLY A 477 55.27 -10.53 14.82
N HIS A 478 56.06 -11.04 15.78
CA HIS A 478 55.88 -11.03 17.26
C HIS A 478 56.01 -9.61 17.88
N HIS A 479 55.73 -9.29 19.15
CA HIS A 479 55.61 -9.99 20.45
C HIS A 479 54.39 -9.43 21.25
N ALA A 480 53.75 -10.00 22.30
CA ALA A 480 54.13 -10.77 23.51
C ALA A 480 54.88 -9.94 24.59
N VAL A 481 54.58 -9.95 25.91
CA VAL A 481 53.49 -10.51 26.77
C VAL A 481 53.42 -9.65 28.07
N GLY A 482 52.28 -9.59 28.81
CA GLY A 482 52.22 -8.87 30.10
C GLY A 482 50.95 -9.06 30.96
N SER A 483 50.89 -10.14 31.75
CA SER A 483 49.92 -10.43 32.83
C SER A 483 50.43 -9.96 34.20
N ALA A 484 49.67 -9.66 35.27
CA ALA A 484 48.25 -9.39 35.58
C ALA A 484 48.25 -8.57 36.92
N SER A 485 47.30 -8.46 37.87
CA SER A 485 45.91 -8.92 38.21
C SER A 485 45.41 -7.99 39.37
N GLY A 486 44.17 -7.97 39.87
CA GLY A 486 42.90 -8.62 39.51
C GLY A 486 42.00 -8.90 40.74
N VAL A 487 41.16 -7.94 41.17
CA VAL A 487 40.15 -8.09 42.27
C VAL A 487 38.80 -7.50 41.81
N ALA A 488 37.69 -8.00 42.35
CA ALA A 488 36.34 -7.87 41.76
C ALA A 488 35.49 -6.67 42.25
N ALA A 489 34.55 -6.25 41.39
CA ALA A 489 33.34 -5.49 41.72
C ALA A 489 32.14 -6.07 40.92
N GLY A 490 30.93 -6.00 41.47
CA GLY A 490 29.74 -6.68 40.92
C GLY A 490 28.98 -5.90 39.82
N PRO A 491 28.14 -6.58 39.02
CA PRO A 491 27.43 -5.96 37.90
C PRO A 491 26.15 -5.20 38.33
N PRO A 492 25.83 -4.04 37.73
CA PRO A 492 24.55 -3.35 37.92
C PRO A 492 23.40 -4.03 37.16
N MET A 493 22.17 -3.92 37.69
CA MET A 493 21.01 -4.68 37.22
C MET A 493 20.28 -4.04 36.03
N LEU A 494 20.61 -4.41 34.79
CA LEU A 494 19.71 -4.20 33.64
C LEU A 494 19.56 -5.39 32.66
N ALA A 495 20.40 -6.42 32.73
CA ALA A 495 20.29 -7.62 31.87
C ALA A 495 19.29 -8.69 32.38
N ALA A 496 18.63 -8.46 33.52
CA ALA A 496 17.97 -9.53 34.30
C ALA A 496 16.44 -9.68 34.11
N LEU A 497 15.76 -8.76 33.41
CA LEU A 497 14.29 -8.83 33.24
C LEU A 497 13.85 -9.64 32.01
N ASN A 498 14.53 -9.51 30.87
CA ASN A 498 14.00 -10.00 29.59
C ASN A 498 13.93 -11.55 29.51
N ASN A 499 14.64 -12.27 30.39
CA ASN A 499 14.62 -13.73 30.49
C ASN A 499 13.55 -14.31 31.45
N LYS A 500 12.69 -13.48 32.07
CA LYS A 500 11.71 -13.96 33.07
C LYS A 500 10.26 -14.10 32.59
N LEU A 501 9.90 -13.61 31.40
CA LEU A 501 8.53 -13.76 30.86
C LEU A 501 8.32 -15.00 29.96
N ARG A 502 9.38 -15.59 29.40
CA ARG A 502 9.27 -16.83 28.58
C ARG A 502 9.38 -18.14 29.39
N ARG A 503 9.30 -18.08 30.73
CA ARG A 503 9.46 -19.26 31.62
C ARG A 503 8.42 -19.32 32.74
N ARG A 504 7.15 -19.11 32.41
CA ARG A 504 6.03 -19.17 33.37
C ARG A 504 4.75 -19.82 32.83
N ASN A 505 4.88 -20.95 32.14
CA ASN A 505 3.76 -21.87 31.85
C ASN A 505 4.26 -23.32 31.61
N SER A 506 4.93 -23.92 32.60
CA SER A 506 5.43 -25.30 32.51
C SER A 506 5.76 -25.95 33.86
N GLN A 507 4.74 -26.09 34.75
CA GLN A 507 4.77 -27.11 35.81
C GLN A 507 3.36 -27.41 36.36
N SER A 508 2.68 -28.35 35.70
CA SER A 508 1.58 -29.15 36.25
C SER A 508 1.59 -30.49 35.50
N SER A 509 1.63 -31.60 36.22
CA SER A 509 1.85 -32.93 35.68
C SER A 509 0.59 -33.54 35.07
N VAL A 510 0.67 -34.02 33.83
CA VAL A 510 -0.36 -34.84 33.18
C VAL A 510 0.08 -36.31 33.19
N PRO A 511 -0.79 -37.29 33.50
CA PRO A 511 -0.46 -38.71 33.37
C PRO A 511 -0.24 -39.13 31.91
N ALA A 512 0.62 -40.12 31.67
CA ALA A 512 0.97 -40.54 30.32
C ALA A 512 -0.16 -41.29 29.59
N VAL A 513 -0.36 -40.96 28.31
CA VAL A 513 -1.08 -41.76 27.30
C VAL A 513 -0.21 -41.83 26.04
N ALA A 514 -0.38 -42.88 25.23
CA ALA A 514 0.64 -43.41 24.33
C ALA A 514 1.00 -42.57 23.08
N HIS A 515 2.15 -42.91 22.49
CA HIS A 515 2.68 -42.33 21.25
C HIS A 515 1.81 -42.64 20.02
N LEU A 516 1.66 -41.65 19.14
CA LEU A 516 1.62 -41.85 17.69
C LEU A 516 2.64 -40.89 17.05
N ALA A 517 3.54 -41.44 16.24
CA ALA A 517 4.65 -40.69 15.66
C ALA A 517 4.28 -40.14 14.27
N PHE A 518 4.51 -38.85 14.05
CA PHE A 518 4.55 -38.25 12.70
C PHE A 518 6.01 -37.93 12.35
N GLY A 519 6.42 -38.31 11.14
CA GLY A 519 7.80 -38.15 10.66
C GLY A 519 8.20 -36.68 10.38
N PRO A 520 9.50 -36.42 10.16
CA PRO A 520 10.00 -35.08 9.89
C PRO A 520 9.44 -34.53 8.57
N LYS A 521 8.95 -33.29 8.59
CA LYS A 521 8.51 -32.59 7.37
C LYS A 521 9.70 -32.34 6.44
N ILE A 522 9.52 -32.68 5.17
CA ILE A 522 10.51 -32.50 4.10
C ILE A 522 10.37 -31.06 3.56
N GLY A 523 11.49 -30.43 3.17
CA GLY A 523 11.50 -29.11 2.53
C GLY A 523 11.04 -29.14 1.05
N PRO A 524 11.08 -27.99 0.34
CA PRO A 524 10.67 -27.91 -1.06
C PRO A 524 11.43 -28.89 -1.96
N GLN A 525 10.77 -29.41 -3.00
CA GLN A 525 11.34 -30.48 -3.83
C GLN A 525 11.81 -30.02 -5.20
N ARG A 526 11.53 -28.76 -5.58
CA ARG A 526 11.87 -28.15 -6.86
C ARG A 526 12.92 -27.03 -6.72
N SER A 527 14.19 -27.37 -6.95
CA SER A 527 15.27 -26.40 -7.21
C SER A 527 15.51 -26.30 -8.73
N THR A 528 15.40 -25.11 -9.31
CA THR A 528 15.38 -24.89 -10.76
C THR A 528 16.75 -25.01 -11.45
N LYS A 529 17.86 -24.86 -10.73
CA LYS A 529 19.21 -25.05 -11.29
C LYS A 529 19.58 -26.54 -11.45
N LYS A 530 20.07 -26.88 -12.66
CA LYS A 530 20.48 -28.21 -13.14
C LYS A 530 21.09 -29.10 -12.05
N THR A 531 20.28 -30.00 -11.51
CA THR A 531 20.75 -31.10 -10.65
C THR A 531 19.97 -32.37 -10.97
N GLU A 532 20.63 -33.34 -11.57
CA GLU A 532 20.09 -34.69 -11.72
C GLU A 532 19.94 -35.31 -10.32
N LYS A 533 18.75 -35.82 -9.99
CA LYS A 533 18.46 -36.38 -8.65
C LYS A 533 19.11 -37.74 -8.45
N LEU A 534 20.42 -37.75 -8.19
CA LEU A 534 21.14 -38.91 -7.68
C LEU A 534 21.17 -38.84 -6.15
N LYS A 535 20.18 -39.45 -5.49
CA LYS A 535 20.10 -39.54 -4.04
C LYS A 535 19.68 -40.94 -3.60
N LEU A 536 20.68 -41.78 -3.31
CA LEU A 536 20.49 -43.00 -2.53
C LEU A 536 19.82 -42.66 -1.19
N LEU A 537 18.76 -43.40 -0.87
CA LEU A 537 18.17 -43.45 0.46
C LEU A 537 18.29 -44.91 0.96
N PRO A 538 18.53 -45.15 2.25
CA PRO A 538 18.62 -46.50 2.78
C PRO A 538 17.27 -47.20 2.68
N ASN A 539 17.27 -48.44 2.20
CA ASN A 539 16.07 -49.23 1.99
C ASN A 539 15.51 -49.74 3.33
N PRO A 540 14.25 -49.46 3.69
CA PRO A 540 13.49 -50.27 4.64
C PRO A 540 12.74 -51.35 3.86
N ASP A 541 12.98 -52.62 4.20
CA ASP A 541 12.47 -53.74 3.40
C ASP A 541 10.93 -53.80 3.42
N LEU A 542 10.33 -53.69 2.23
CA LEU A 542 8.92 -53.91 1.95
C LEU A 542 8.81 -54.60 0.59
N ASP A 543 8.40 -55.87 0.62
CA ASP A 543 8.19 -56.68 -0.58
C ASP A 543 6.86 -56.30 -1.27
N ASP A 544 6.89 -55.29 -2.14
CA ASP A 544 5.88 -55.10 -3.20
C ASP A 544 6.32 -55.86 -4.47
N PRO A 545 5.40 -56.50 -5.22
CA PRO A 545 5.75 -57.37 -6.35
C PRO A 545 6.30 -56.63 -7.57
N GLU A 546 7.12 -57.32 -8.34
CA GLU A 546 7.80 -56.81 -9.53
C GLU A 546 6.84 -56.63 -10.72
N ASP A 547 6.35 -55.40 -10.96
CA ASP A 547 5.68 -55.00 -12.20
C ASP A 547 6.71 -54.92 -13.38
N GLU A 548 7.19 -56.07 -13.85
CA GLU A 548 8.12 -56.20 -15.02
C GLU A 548 7.47 -55.86 -16.39
N GLU A 549 6.63 -54.80 -16.49
CA GLU A 549 5.96 -54.45 -17.77
C GLU A 549 6.00 -52.96 -18.18
N SER A 550 7.11 -52.26 -17.93
CA SER A 550 7.56 -51.24 -18.90
C SER A 550 9.05 -50.88 -18.80
N GLY A 551 9.83 -51.20 -19.83
CA GLY A 551 11.20 -50.71 -20.02
C GLY A 551 11.29 -49.22 -20.46
N ARG A 552 10.26 -48.41 -20.19
CA ARG A 552 10.22 -46.97 -20.51
C ARG A 552 10.32 -46.18 -19.20
N ASP A 553 11.17 -45.16 -19.18
CA ASP A 553 11.57 -44.40 -17.99
C ASP A 553 10.49 -43.40 -17.54
N VAL A 554 9.35 -43.94 -17.08
CA VAL A 554 8.11 -43.24 -16.74
C VAL A 554 8.08 -42.90 -15.24
N TYR A 555 7.82 -41.64 -14.91
CA TYR A 555 7.83 -41.16 -13.51
C TYR A 555 6.74 -41.83 -12.66
N SER A 556 7.14 -42.54 -11.61
CA SER A 556 6.31 -43.33 -10.67
C SER A 556 5.16 -42.60 -9.95
N GLN A 557 4.98 -41.29 -10.20
CA GLN A 557 3.88 -40.49 -9.64
C GLN A 557 2.60 -40.50 -10.50
N TYR A 558 2.60 -41.11 -11.69
CA TYR A 558 1.43 -41.10 -12.60
C TYR A 558 0.19 -41.76 -11.98
N THR A 559 0.41 -42.69 -11.04
CA THR A 559 -0.59 -43.35 -10.20
C THR A 559 -1.45 -42.37 -9.39
N ARG A 560 -0.96 -41.16 -9.12
CA ARG A 560 -1.68 -40.09 -8.39
C ARG A 560 -2.75 -39.38 -9.23
N ILE A 561 -2.76 -39.58 -10.54
CA ILE A 561 -3.73 -38.95 -11.44
C ILE A 561 -5.09 -39.67 -11.31
N LYS A 562 -6.05 -39.00 -10.68
CA LYS A 562 -7.41 -39.54 -10.46
C LYS A 562 -8.16 -39.83 -11.77
N ASP A 563 -7.94 -38.99 -12.78
CA ASP A 563 -8.56 -39.06 -14.10
C ASP A 563 -8.02 -40.27 -14.91
N PRO A 564 -8.84 -41.26 -15.29
CA PRO A 564 -8.36 -42.46 -15.99
C PRO A 564 -7.80 -42.20 -17.40
N ALA A 565 -8.29 -41.17 -18.11
CA ALA A 565 -7.80 -40.83 -19.43
C ALA A 565 -6.42 -40.19 -19.32
N ALA A 566 -6.32 -39.11 -18.55
CA ALA A 566 -5.05 -38.41 -18.33
C ALA A 566 -3.98 -39.31 -17.66
N ARG A 567 -4.38 -40.28 -16.82
CA ARG A 567 -3.46 -41.26 -16.22
C ARG A 567 -2.88 -42.24 -17.25
N ARG A 568 -3.70 -42.77 -18.16
CA ARG A 568 -3.24 -43.61 -19.30
C ARG A 568 -2.27 -42.84 -20.19
N ASP A 569 -2.54 -41.57 -20.43
CA ASP A 569 -1.77 -40.74 -21.35
C ASP A 569 -0.44 -40.27 -20.73
N ALA A 570 -0.46 -39.89 -19.44
CA ALA A 570 0.74 -39.60 -18.65
C ALA A 570 1.63 -40.83 -18.41
N ALA A 571 1.08 -42.04 -18.44
CA ALA A 571 1.85 -43.29 -18.39
C ALA A 571 2.49 -43.66 -19.74
N LYS A 572 1.99 -43.12 -20.86
CA LYS A 572 2.56 -43.32 -22.21
C LYS A 572 3.68 -42.34 -22.56
N LEU A 573 3.62 -41.12 -22.03
CA LEU A 573 4.57 -40.03 -22.31
C LEU A 573 5.87 -40.21 -21.51
N GLY A 574 6.86 -40.85 -22.13
CA GLY A 574 8.19 -41.04 -21.55
C GLY A 574 9.09 -39.81 -21.70
N LYS A 575 10.28 -39.84 -21.05
CA LYS A 575 11.30 -38.79 -21.23
C LYS A 575 11.72 -38.61 -22.70
N ALA A 576 11.73 -39.69 -23.48
CA ALA A 576 12.12 -39.71 -24.89
C ALA A 576 11.12 -39.00 -25.83
N ASP A 577 9.86 -38.80 -25.43
CA ASP A 577 8.87 -38.10 -26.26
C ASP A 577 8.94 -36.56 -26.12
N ARG A 578 9.75 -36.03 -25.19
CA ARG A 578 9.94 -34.59 -24.98
C ARG A 578 10.47 -33.86 -26.23
N ASP A 579 11.34 -34.51 -27.01
CA ASP A 579 11.90 -33.94 -28.25
C ASP A 579 10.89 -33.92 -29.41
N ARG A 580 9.78 -34.67 -29.29
CA ARG A 580 8.73 -34.79 -30.32
C ARG A 580 7.57 -33.82 -30.11
N LEU A 581 7.53 -33.13 -28.95
CA LEU A 581 6.43 -32.25 -28.54
C LEU A 581 6.84 -30.77 -28.64
N PRO A 582 5.92 -29.87 -29.06
CA PRO A 582 6.20 -28.45 -29.10
C PRO A 582 6.46 -27.89 -27.69
N ARG A 583 7.29 -26.86 -27.62
CA ARG A 583 7.82 -26.27 -26.39
C ARG A 583 7.12 -24.96 -26.02
N VAL A 584 7.00 -24.70 -24.73
CA VAL A 584 6.84 -23.36 -24.19
C VAL A 584 8.02 -23.06 -23.25
N THR A 585 8.71 -21.97 -23.53
CA THR A 585 9.91 -21.57 -22.78
C THR A 585 9.73 -20.15 -22.26
N ALA A 586 9.99 -19.96 -20.97
CA ALA A 586 9.98 -18.66 -20.30
C ALA A 586 11.42 -18.23 -19.97
N TYR A 587 11.75 -16.97 -20.26
CA TYR A 587 13.07 -16.38 -20.06
C TYR A 587 12.97 -15.07 -19.29
N CYS A 588 13.72 -14.90 -18.21
CA CYS A 588 13.94 -13.59 -17.59
C CYS A 588 15.24 -13.01 -18.14
N THR A 589 15.16 -11.95 -18.94
CA THR A 589 16.33 -11.42 -19.68
C THR A 589 16.76 -10.01 -19.25
N ALA A 590 15.93 -9.34 -18.46
CA ALA A 590 16.13 -7.98 -17.97
C ALA A 590 15.42 -7.77 -16.63
N ASN A 591 15.68 -6.65 -15.95
CA ASN A 591 14.82 -6.25 -14.85
C ASN A 591 13.46 -5.72 -15.35
N ARG A 592 13.43 -5.00 -16.49
CA ARG A 592 12.20 -4.48 -17.11
C ARG A 592 12.30 -4.38 -18.65
N TYR A 593 11.16 -4.36 -19.34
CA TYR A 593 11.05 -4.05 -20.77
C TYR A 593 10.43 -2.67 -21.04
N GLU A 594 10.90 -1.98 -22.09
CA GLU A 594 10.32 -0.72 -22.57
C GLU A 594 9.04 -0.97 -23.40
N MET A 595 7.92 -1.20 -22.70
CA MET A 595 6.66 -1.69 -23.28
C MET A 595 6.11 -0.83 -24.43
N GLU A 596 6.26 0.50 -24.38
CA GLU A 596 5.84 1.38 -25.48
C GLU A 596 6.66 1.16 -26.76
N ALA A 597 7.98 1.11 -26.65
CA ALA A 597 8.86 0.90 -27.80
C ALA A 597 8.71 -0.53 -28.36
N LEU A 598 8.53 -1.51 -27.47
CA LEU A 598 8.30 -2.90 -27.84
C LEU A 598 6.95 -3.09 -28.56
N MET A 599 5.88 -2.45 -28.06
CA MET A 599 4.58 -2.38 -28.73
C MET A 599 4.66 -1.73 -30.12
N ARG A 600 5.39 -0.61 -30.26
CA ARG A 600 5.62 0.05 -31.56
C ARG A 600 6.40 -0.85 -32.52
N PHE A 601 7.41 -1.57 -32.04
CA PHE A 601 8.19 -2.53 -32.81
C PHE A 601 7.36 -3.71 -33.32
N LEU A 602 6.56 -4.34 -32.45
CA LEU A 602 5.71 -5.46 -32.83
C LEU A 602 4.63 -5.04 -33.84
N LYS A 603 4.04 -3.85 -33.70
CA LYS A 603 3.13 -3.29 -34.72
C LYS A 603 3.82 -3.13 -36.08
N GLY A 604 5.10 -2.73 -36.09
CA GLY A 604 5.93 -2.71 -37.30
C GLY A 604 6.24 -4.09 -37.90
N ARG A 605 6.09 -5.18 -37.14
CA ARG A 605 6.34 -6.56 -37.60
C ARG A 605 5.13 -7.25 -38.24
N GLY A 606 3.92 -6.71 -38.14
CA GLY A 606 2.69 -7.34 -38.64
C GLY A 606 2.80 -7.94 -40.04
N LYS A 607 3.21 -7.13 -41.04
CA LYS A 607 3.35 -7.56 -42.45
C LYS A 607 4.51 -8.54 -42.73
N THR A 608 5.43 -8.76 -41.80
CA THR A 608 6.66 -9.57 -42.00
C THR A 608 6.79 -10.78 -41.08
N ARG A 609 5.95 -10.84 -40.03
CA ARG A 609 5.94 -11.89 -39.00
C ARG A 609 4.54 -12.30 -38.55
N GLY A 610 3.47 -11.72 -39.11
CA GLY A 610 2.11 -11.97 -38.66
C GLY A 610 1.78 -11.37 -37.28
N ALA A 611 2.59 -10.43 -36.79
CA ALA A 611 2.43 -9.86 -35.45
C ALA A 611 1.16 -8.99 -35.30
N VAL A 612 0.35 -9.31 -34.30
CA VAL A 612 -0.89 -8.59 -33.94
C VAL A 612 -0.87 -8.31 -32.43
N PRO A 613 -0.04 -7.34 -31.98
CA PRO A 613 0.19 -7.14 -30.55
C PRO A 613 -0.99 -6.49 -29.84
N LYS A 614 -1.42 -7.11 -28.75
CA LYS A 614 -2.42 -6.62 -27.79
C LYS A 614 -1.72 -6.37 -26.46
N LEU A 615 -1.95 -5.23 -25.83
CA LEU A 615 -1.64 -5.03 -24.41
C LEU A 615 -2.84 -5.55 -23.60
N ILE A 616 -2.59 -6.41 -22.64
CA ILE A 616 -3.56 -7.02 -21.74
C ILE A 616 -2.92 -6.96 -20.36
N ASP A 617 -3.39 -6.04 -19.51
CA ASP A 617 -2.74 -5.73 -18.23
C ASP A 617 -1.23 -5.40 -18.46
N GLU A 618 -0.35 -5.89 -17.59
CA GLU A 618 1.11 -5.88 -17.69
C GLU A 618 1.73 -6.64 -18.89
N CYS A 619 0.94 -7.35 -19.71
CA CYS A 619 1.43 -8.27 -20.73
C CYS A 619 1.16 -7.78 -22.17
N ILE A 620 2.18 -7.84 -23.05
CA ILE A 620 1.99 -7.75 -24.49
C ILE A 620 1.93 -9.16 -25.08
N TYR A 621 0.74 -9.57 -25.50
CA TYR A 621 0.52 -10.77 -26.29
C TYR A 621 0.65 -10.47 -27.78
N THR A 622 1.35 -11.33 -28.54
CA THR A 622 1.27 -11.36 -30.01
C THR A 622 1.49 -12.77 -30.57
N PRO A 623 0.82 -13.17 -31.67
CA PRO A 623 1.38 -14.19 -32.57
C PRO A 623 2.71 -13.68 -33.17
N TYR A 624 3.67 -14.55 -33.46
CA TYR A 624 4.93 -14.17 -34.13
C TYR A 624 5.53 -15.35 -34.90
N ASN A 625 5.45 -15.32 -36.23
CA ASN A 625 5.82 -16.44 -37.10
C ASN A 625 7.01 -16.09 -38.02
N TYR A 626 8.12 -16.81 -37.87
CA TYR A 626 9.31 -16.67 -38.71
C TYR A 626 9.19 -17.28 -40.12
N ALA A 627 8.29 -18.26 -40.32
CA ALA A 627 8.05 -18.94 -41.59
C ALA A 627 7.04 -18.23 -42.51
N SER A 628 6.33 -17.21 -41.99
CA SER A 628 5.31 -16.46 -42.74
C SER A 628 5.89 -15.67 -43.92
N LYS A 629 5.82 -16.26 -45.12
CA LYS A 629 5.77 -15.49 -46.38
C LYS A 629 4.34 -14.96 -46.55
N SER A 630 4.21 -13.66 -46.83
CA SER A 630 2.94 -12.92 -46.92
C SER A 630 1.81 -13.63 -47.68
N VAL A 631 0.90 -14.28 -46.96
CA VAL A 631 -0.42 -14.70 -47.45
C VAL A 631 -1.43 -13.60 -47.16
N ARG A 632 -2.17 -13.15 -48.17
CA ARG A 632 -3.31 -12.24 -47.99
C ARG A 632 -4.58 -13.03 -47.66
N GLY A 633 -5.35 -12.55 -46.68
CA GLY A 633 -6.79 -12.79 -46.61
C GLY A 633 -7.25 -13.98 -45.78
N ARG A 634 -7.47 -13.73 -44.48
CA ARG A 634 -8.69 -14.08 -43.72
C ARG A 634 -8.45 -13.67 -42.27
N ASP A 635 -9.17 -12.68 -41.77
CA ASP A 635 -9.14 -12.27 -40.37
C ASP A 635 -10.03 -13.18 -39.53
N PRO A 636 -9.50 -13.91 -38.52
CA PRO A 636 -10.30 -14.50 -37.46
C PRO A 636 -10.47 -13.49 -36.30
N VAL A 637 -11.48 -13.71 -35.47
CA VAL A 637 -11.79 -12.90 -34.26
C VAL A 637 -12.38 -11.50 -34.55
N GLN A 638 -13.56 -11.48 -35.15
CA GLN A 638 -14.58 -10.46 -34.88
C GLN A 638 -15.82 -11.15 -34.28
N ASN A 639 -15.93 -11.11 -32.95
CA ASN A 639 -17.18 -11.17 -32.17
C ASN A 639 -16.86 -11.24 -30.66
N TYR A 640 -16.58 -10.08 -30.05
CA TYR A 640 -16.79 -9.83 -28.62
C TYR A 640 -16.81 -8.31 -28.40
N GLU A 641 -17.88 -7.65 -28.87
CA GLU A 641 -18.02 -6.19 -28.72
C GLU A 641 -18.49 -5.81 -27.32
N ARG A 642 -17.77 -4.85 -26.73
CA ARG A 642 -17.98 -4.36 -25.37
C ARG A 642 -19.18 -3.40 -25.33
N ARG A 643 -20.35 -3.88 -24.91
CA ARG A 643 -21.54 -3.02 -24.71
C ARG A 643 -21.33 -2.04 -23.55
N HIS A 644 -21.29 -0.74 -23.85
CA HIS A 644 -21.57 0.32 -22.88
C HIS A 644 -22.74 1.19 -23.36
N SER A 645 -23.60 1.52 -22.40
CA SER A 645 -24.84 2.30 -22.45
C SER A 645 -24.94 3.44 -23.50
N THR A 646 -26.07 3.46 -24.21
CA THR A 646 -27.01 4.58 -24.12
C THR A 646 -28.39 4.04 -23.73
N GLY A 647 -29.16 4.78 -22.92
CA GLY A 647 -30.47 4.36 -22.41
C GLY A 647 -31.65 4.89 -23.22
N GLY A 648 -32.76 4.15 -23.21
CA GLY A 648 -34.06 4.51 -23.81
C GLY A 648 -35.04 3.33 -23.69
N ASP A 649 -36.30 3.61 -23.39
CA ASP A 649 -37.28 2.59 -23.00
C ASP A 649 -37.77 1.71 -24.17
N ALA A 650 -37.73 0.39 -23.97
CA ALA A 650 -38.61 -0.58 -24.65
C ALA A 650 -38.59 -1.95 -23.94
N ILE A 651 -39.63 -2.23 -23.16
CA ILE A 651 -40.04 -3.62 -22.85
C ILE A 651 -40.97 -4.10 -24.01
N ASP A 652 -41.24 -5.39 -24.11
CA ASP A 652 -42.20 -6.01 -25.05
C ASP A 652 -41.85 -6.09 -26.56
N VAL A 653 -40.67 -6.60 -26.93
CA VAL A 653 -40.47 -7.23 -28.27
C VAL A 653 -39.62 -8.53 -28.25
N ALA A 654 -39.44 -9.17 -27.10
CA ALA A 654 -38.64 -10.41 -26.99
C ALA A 654 -39.47 -11.71 -27.07
N GLN A 655 -40.72 -11.69 -26.60
CA GLN A 655 -41.53 -12.89 -26.36
C GLN A 655 -42.36 -13.38 -27.58
N GLN A 656 -42.16 -12.80 -28.78
CA GLN A 656 -43.02 -13.04 -29.96
C GLN A 656 -42.26 -13.47 -31.24
N ARG A 657 -41.03 -13.98 -31.10
CA ARG A 657 -40.23 -14.50 -32.23
C ARG A 657 -39.72 -15.93 -32.06
N ALA A 658 -40.13 -16.64 -31.00
CA ALA A 658 -39.86 -18.06 -30.83
C ALA A 658 -40.91 -18.95 -31.56
N ASP A 659 -42.16 -18.50 -31.63
CA ASP A 659 -43.32 -19.36 -31.95
C ASP A 659 -43.84 -19.25 -33.40
N MET A 660 -43.02 -18.76 -34.34
CA MET A 660 -43.38 -18.69 -35.78
C MET A 660 -42.20 -19.05 -36.70
N GLN A 661 -41.51 -20.16 -36.42
CA GLN A 661 -40.52 -20.72 -37.35
C GLN A 661 -40.25 -22.22 -37.16
N SER A 662 -41.29 -22.99 -36.78
CA SER A 662 -41.20 -24.44 -36.49
C SER A 662 -42.29 -25.29 -37.16
N GLU A 663 -43.02 -24.74 -38.14
CA GLU A 663 -43.96 -25.47 -39.01
C GLU A 663 -43.76 -25.01 -40.47
N GLU A 664 -44.31 -25.76 -41.43
CA GLU A 664 -44.22 -25.54 -42.88
C GLU A 664 -42.80 -25.62 -43.49
N ALA A 665 -42.25 -26.84 -43.49
CA ALA A 665 -41.10 -27.22 -44.32
C ALA A 665 -41.35 -28.53 -45.08
N ASP A 666 -42.42 -28.60 -45.88
CA ASP A 666 -42.61 -29.67 -46.87
C ASP A 666 -43.60 -29.26 -47.99
N SER A 667 -43.42 -29.79 -49.21
CA SER A 667 -44.18 -29.48 -50.46
C SER A 667 -44.15 -28.01 -50.95
N GLU A 668 -44.19 -27.66 -52.23
CA GLU A 668 -44.57 -28.38 -53.46
C GLU A 668 -43.50 -28.29 -54.58
N ALA A 669 -43.75 -28.93 -55.74
CA ALA A 669 -42.86 -28.91 -56.91
C ALA A 669 -43.64 -28.81 -58.24
N HIS A 670 -43.00 -28.24 -59.28
CA HIS A 670 -43.49 -28.10 -60.67
C HIS A 670 -44.72 -27.14 -60.83
N GLU A 671 -45.00 -26.47 -61.96
CA GLU A 671 -44.38 -26.49 -63.30
C GLU A 671 -44.67 -25.23 -64.17
N HIS A 672 -44.21 -25.29 -65.44
CA HIS A 672 -44.90 -24.84 -66.68
C HIS A 672 -44.53 -23.49 -67.37
N ASN A 673 -43.69 -23.63 -68.41
CA ASN A 673 -43.67 -22.96 -69.74
C ASN A 673 -43.46 -21.43 -69.91
N GLY A 674 -42.78 -20.97 -70.98
CA GLY A 674 -42.00 -21.70 -72.02
C GLY A 674 -41.67 -20.91 -73.31
N HIS A 675 -40.82 -21.51 -74.16
CA HIS A 675 -40.51 -21.17 -75.58
C HIS A 675 -39.71 -19.87 -75.92
N ALA A 676 -38.86 -19.79 -76.98
CA ALA A 676 -38.20 -20.82 -77.83
C ALA A 676 -37.06 -20.26 -78.75
N HIS A 677 -36.21 -21.17 -79.28
CA HIS A 677 -35.27 -21.07 -80.43
C HIS A 677 -34.08 -20.08 -80.39
N GLY A 678 -32.91 -20.36 -81.01
CA GLY A 678 -32.42 -21.60 -81.66
C GLY A 678 -31.15 -21.39 -82.54
N HIS A 679 -30.47 -22.49 -82.94
CA HIS A 679 -29.31 -22.57 -83.89
C HIS A 679 -27.99 -21.86 -83.46
N ASP A 680 -26.77 -22.18 -83.94
CA ASP A 680 -26.30 -23.22 -84.89
C ASP A 680 -24.86 -23.77 -84.58
N SER A 681 -24.31 -24.55 -85.52
CA SER A 681 -23.24 -25.55 -85.45
C SER A 681 -21.77 -25.08 -85.56
N ALA A 682 -20.87 -26.04 -85.28
CA ALA A 682 -19.61 -26.36 -86.02
C ALA A 682 -18.22 -25.81 -85.59
N ASN A 683 -17.40 -26.73 -85.05
CA ASN A 683 -16.09 -27.21 -85.58
C ASN A 683 -14.84 -26.28 -85.62
N GLY A 684 -13.62 -26.83 -85.40
CA GLY A 684 -12.37 -26.15 -85.85
C GLY A 684 -11.03 -26.26 -85.09
N ASN A 685 -10.54 -27.47 -84.75
CA ASN A 685 -9.12 -27.92 -84.86
C ASN A 685 -7.89 -27.01 -84.51
N GLY A 686 -6.86 -27.53 -83.79
CA GLY A 686 -5.47 -27.01 -83.94
C GLY A 686 -4.45 -27.20 -82.79
N ASN A 687 -3.34 -27.90 -83.08
CA ASN A 687 -2.12 -28.13 -82.26
C ASN A 687 -1.43 -26.85 -81.66
N GLY A 688 -0.55 -26.94 -80.66
CA GLY A 688 -0.11 -28.11 -79.86
C GLY A 688 1.30 -27.98 -79.23
N SER A 689 1.57 -28.84 -78.23
CA SER A 689 2.88 -29.27 -77.68
C SER A 689 4.04 -28.27 -77.43
N ARG A 690 4.53 -28.25 -76.18
CA ARG A 690 5.93 -28.66 -75.92
C ARG A 690 6.04 -29.33 -74.54
N ILE A 691 6.91 -30.34 -74.46
CA ILE A 691 7.26 -31.11 -73.24
C ILE A 691 8.69 -30.72 -72.87
N GLU A 692 9.00 -30.71 -71.57
CA GLU A 692 10.34 -31.13 -71.12
C GLU A 692 10.23 -31.81 -69.74
N SER A 693 11.04 -32.85 -69.54
CA SER A 693 10.96 -33.79 -68.42
C SER A 693 12.37 -34.20 -67.98
N SER A 694 12.52 -34.57 -66.71
CA SER A 694 13.73 -35.23 -66.22
C SER A 694 13.35 -36.29 -65.18
N ASP A 695 13.93 -37.48 -65.33
CA ASP A 695 13.41 -38.71 -64.76
C ASP A 695 14.21 -39.26 -63.56
N LEU A 696 13.45 -39.87 -62.65
CA LEU A 696 13.73 -41.14 -61.94
C LEU A 696 15.20 -41.55 -61.69
N ILE A 697 15.65 -41.34 -60.45
CA ILE A 697 16.42 -42.33 -59.66
C ILE A 697 15.89 -42.23 -58.22
N GLY A 698 15.61 -43.30 -57.47
CA GLY A 698 15.60 -44.73 -57.77
C GLY A 698 15.39 -45.48 -56.45
N SER A 699 14.41 -46.40 -56.38
CA SER A 699 14.01 -47.02 -55.11
C SER A 699 14.92 -48.18 -54.68
N ALA A 700 15.40 -48.14 -53.44
CA ALA A 700 15.89 -49.30 -52.71
C ALA A 700 14.97 -49.53 -51.50
N VAL A 701 14.57 -50.79 -51.28
CA VAL A 701 13.70 -51.20 -50.17
C VAL A 701 14.56 -51.86 -49.11
N GLU A 702 14.41 -51.42 -47.86
CA GLU A 702 14.67 -52.25 -46.69
C GLU A 702 13.37 -52.32 -45.90
N ASP A 703 12.70 -53.46 -45.96
CA ASP A 703 11.49 -53.73 -45.18
C ASP A 703 11.87 -53.92 -43.72
N HIS A 704 11.25 -53.14 -42.83
CA HIS A 704 11.09 -53.52 -41.43
C HIS A 704 9.62 -53.38 -41.06
N ASP A 705 8.85 -54.42 -41.38
CA ASP A 705 7.44 -54.55 -41.04
C ASP A 705 7.26 -54.94 -39.55
N SER A 706 6.08 -54.66 -39.01
CA SER A 706 5.73 -54.63 -37.58
C SER A 706 6.48 -53.57 -36.73
N ILE A 707 5.89 -52.94 -35.73
CA ILE A 707 4.59 -53.20 -35.06
C ILE A 707 3.69 -51.96 -35.13
N SER A 708 2.40 -52.15 -35.38
CA SER A 708 1.37 -51.11 -35.29
C SER A 708 1.00 -50.78 -33.82
N GLU A 709 1.97 -50.32 -33.03
CA GLU A 709 1.70 -49.80 -31.68
C GLU A 709 0.78 -48.57 -31.76
N THR A 710 -0.36 -48.63 -31.07
CA THR A 710 -1.43 -47.61 -31.15
C THR A 710 -0.97 -46.27 -30.58
N ASN A 711 -0.51 -45.37 -31.46
CA ASN A 711 -0.26 -43.97 -31.10
C ASN A 711 -1.56 -43.34 -30.56
N PRO A 712 -1.53 -42.66 -29.39
CA PRO A 712 -2.68 -41.91 -28.88
C PRO A 712 -3.00 -40.69 -29.75
N ASP A 713 -4.25 -40.24 -29.68
CA ASP A 713 -4.88 -39.24 -30.57
C ASP A 713 -4.49 -37.78 -30.20
N PHE A 714 -3.19 -37.53 -30.04
CA PHE A 714 -2.65 -36.23 -29.61
C PHE A 714 -2.34 -35.33 -30.80
N ASP A 715 -2.92 -34.13 -30.80
CA ASP A 715 -2.60 -33.12 -31.81
C ASP A 715 -1.42 -32.27 -31.34
N ILE A 716 -0.27 -32.50 -31.98
CA ILE A 716 1.01 -31.84 -31.71
C ILE A 716 1.29 -30.65 -32.65
N GLN A 717 0.37 -30.32 -33.57
CA GLN A 717 0.63 -29.37 -34.64
C GLN A 717 0.44 -27.92 -34.19
N VAL A 718 1.56 -27.20 -34.01
CA VAL A 718 1.59 -25.75 -33.76
C VAL A 718 1.04 -24.98 -34.97
N HIS A 719 -0.16 -24.42 -34.82
CA HIS A 719 -0.79 -23.62 -35.87
C HIS A 719 -0.14 -22.24 -36.05
N THR A 720 0.26 -21.60 -34.94
CA THR A 720 0.88 -20.27 -34.93
C THR A 720 1.71 -20.13 -33.66
N PRO A 721 3.02 -19.81 -33.75
CA PRO A 721 3.81 -19.51 -32.56
C PRO A 721 3.37 -18.18 -31.95
N GLU A 722 3.37 -18.11 -30.62
CA GLU A 722 2.84 -16.98 -29.84
C GLU A 722 3.86 -16.53 -28.80
N VAL A 723 3.82 -15.25 -28.45
CA VAL A 723 4.73 -14.63 -27.48
C VAL A 723 3.93 -13.76 -26.51
N PHE A 724 4.27 -13.87 -25.24
CA PHE A 724 3.78 -13.06 -24.13
C PHE A 724 4.97 -12.36 -23.48
N LEU A 725 4.99 -11.02 -23.49
CA LEU A 725 6.06 -10.22 -22.89
C LEU A 725 5.51 -9.44 -21.70
N PHE A 726 6.05 -9.67 -20.51
CA PHE A 726 5.65 -9.03 -19.26
C PHE A 726 6.56 -7.84 -18.97
N ASP A 727 6.00 -6.77 -18.41
CA ASP A 727 6.76 -5.52 -18.24
C ASP A 727 7.99 -5.71 -17.35
N TYR A 728 7.93 -6.57 -16.32
CA TYR A 728 9.03 -6.97 -15.43
C TYR A 728 10.14 -7.82 -16.08
N GLY A 729 10.35 -7.70 -17.40
CA GLY A 729 11.55 -8.20 -18.08
C GLY A 729 11.57 -9.70 -18.38
N VAL A 730 10.38 -10.31 -18.46
CA VAL A 730 10.19 -11.74 -18.71
C VAL A 730 9.40 -11.96 -20.00
N VAL A 731 9.80 -12.94 -20.80
CA VAL A 731 9.13 -13.34 -22.04
C VAL A 731 8.84 -14.84 -22.04
N VAL A 732 7.60 -15.19 -22.39
CA VAL A 732 7.14 -16.58 -22.56
C VAL A 732 6.82 -16.82 -24.03
N ILE A 733 7.48 -17.80 -24.64
CA ILE A 733 7.41 -18.13 -26.07
C ILE A 733 6.76 -19.51 -26.23
N TRP A 734 5.71 -19.61 -27.03
CA TRP A 734 5.00 -20.86 -27.33
C TRP A 734 5.25 -21.30 -28.77
N GLY A 735 5.69 -22.54 -28.96
CA GLY A 735 5.72 -23.21 -30.27
C GLY A 735 6.80 -22.72 -31.24
N MET A 736 7.84 -22.04 -30.75
CA MET A 736 9.06 -21.78 -31.50
C MET A 736 10.09 -22.90 -31.30
N SER A 737 11.09 -22.99 -32.19
CA SER A 737 12.30 -23.78 -31.95
C SER A 737 13.41 -22.93 -31.33
N GLU A 738 14.41 -23.53 -30.70
CA GLU A 738 15.50 -22.81 -29.99
C GLU A 738 16.20 -21.75 -30.86
N ALA A 739 16.43 -22.05 -32.13
CA ALA A 739 17.02 -21.11 -33.09
C ALA A 739 16.10 -19.92 -33.45
N GLN A 740 14.79 -20.07 -33.26
CA GLN A 740 13.80 -18.99 -33.38
C GLN A 740 13.66 -18.23 -32.07
N GLU A 741 13.66 -18.90 -30.91
CA GLU A 741 13.65 -18.30 -29.57
C GLU A 741 14.87 -17.39 -29.38
N ALA A 742 16.09 -17.92 -29.55
CA ALA A 742 17.33 -17.15 -29.45
C ALA A 742 17.39 -15.96 -30.44
N ARG A 743 16.77 -16.11 -31.61
CA ARG A 743 16.63 -15.01 -32.58
C ARG A 743 15.64 -13.95 -32.11
N PHE A 744 14.50 -14.35 -31.53
CA PHE A 744 13.50 -13.44 -31.00
C PHE A 744 14.05 -12.63 -29.83
N LEU A 745 14.71 -13.29 -28.86
CA LEU A 745 15.41 -12.64 -27.75
C LEU A 745 16.40 -11.59 -28.26
N LYS A 746 17.20 -11.92 -29.29
CA LYS A 746 18.12 -10.95 -29.94
C LYS A 746 17.42 -9.82 -30.69
N GLU A 747 16.20 -10.02 -31.18
CA GLU A 747 15.39 -8.96 -31.82
C GLU A 747 14.74 -8.00 -30.79
N ILE A 748 14.44 -8.45 -29.57
CA ILE A 748 13.90 -7.61 -28.47
C ILE A 748 14.96 -6.99 -27.55
N ALA A 749 16.20 -7.50 -27.54
CA ALA A 749 17.26 -7.14 -26.57
C ALA A 749 17.62 -5.64 -26.46
N LYS A 750 17.15 -4.80 -27.37
CA LYS A 750 17.32 -3.34 -27.36
C LYS A 750 16.23 -2.57 -26.59
N PHE A 751 15.21 -3.28 -26.09
CA PHE A 751 14.14 -2.74 -25.23
C PHE A 751 14.33 -3.16 -23.76
N GLU A 752 15.45 -3.83 -23.46
CA GLU A 752 15.77 -4.35 -22.14
C GLU A 752 16.35 -3.23 -21.25
N THR A 753 15.66 -2.91 -20.17
CA THR A 753 16.14 -2.01 -19.12
C THR A 753 16.76 -2.86 -18.02
N GLU A 754 18.01 -2.55 -17.65
CA GLU A 754 18.81 -3.38 -16.73
C GLU A 754 18.88 -4.84 -17.23
N LYS A 755 19.45 -5.01 -18.42
CA LYS A 755 19.69 -6.32 -19.05
C LYS A 755 20.57 -7.19 -18.14
N LEU A 756 20.15 -8.45 -17.94
CA LEU A 756 20.89 -9.45 -17.17
C LEU A 756 22.11 -9.99 -17.93
N ALA A 757 23.16 -10.42 -17.23
CA ALA A 757 24.28 -11.10 -17.87
C ALA A 757 23.83 -12.48 -18.39
N PRO A 758 24.50 -13.08 -19.39
CA PRO A 758 24.08 -14.37 -19.96
C PRO A 758 23.96 -15.51 -18.93
N ASP A 759 24.77 -15.46 -17.86
CA ASP A 759 24.78 -16.46 -16.79
C ASP A 759 23.69 -16.20 -15.72
N ASP A 760 23.09 -15.00 -15.70
CA ASP A 760 21.98 -14.59 -14.83
C ASP A 760 20.59 -14.78 -15.51
N VAL A 761 20.54 -15.23 -16.78
CA VAL A 761 19.30 -15.44 -17.52
C VAL A 761 18.63 -16.74 -17.06
N GLU A 762 17.81 -16.62 -16.02
CA GLU A 762 16.97 -17.72 -15.54
C GLU A 762 15.92 -18.13 -16.59
N THR A 763 15.59 -19.43 -16.61
CA THR A 763 14.67 -20.04 -17.59
C THR A 763 13.80 -21.14 -17.00
N GLU A 764 12.61 -21.30 -17.57
CA GLU A 764 11.68 -22.42 -17.31
C GLU A 764 11.24 -23.01 -18.64
N LEU A 765 11.29 -24.34 -18.78
CA LEU A 765 11.01 -25.06 -20.03
C LEU A 765 9.97 -26.16 -19.82
N PHE A 766 8.92 -26.14 -20.64
CA PHE A 766 7.83 -27.10 -20.64
C PHE A 766 7.51 -27.55 -22.07
N ASN A 767 6.90 -28.73 -22.21
CA ASN A 767 6.34 -29.22 -23.47
C ASN A 767 4.80 -29.11 -23.43
N PHE A 768 4.12 -29.07 -24.58
CA PHE A 768 2.65 -29.07 -24.62
C PHE A 768 2.06 -29.92 -25.75
N TYR A 769 0.79 -30.27 -25.65
CA TYR A 769 -0.01 -30.89 -26.72
C TYR A 769 -1.50 -30.56 -26.59
N TYR A 770 -2.25 -30.79 -27.67
CA TYR A 770 -3.69 -30.59 -27.71
C TYR A 770 -4.47 -31.91 -27.60
N THR A 771 -5.50 -31.94 -26.74
CA THR A 771 -6.46 -33.05 -26.59
C THR A 771 -7.84 -32.48 -26.21
N LYS A 772 -8.92 -33.18 -26.61
CA LYS A 772 -10.31 -32.79 -26.30
C LYS A 772 -10.88 -33.52 -25.08
N ASP A 773 -10.20 -34.58 -24.64
CA ASP A 773 -10.75 -35.64 -23.77
C ASP A 773 -10.82 -35.24 -22.29
N TYR A 774 -9.98 -34.29 -21.88
CA TYR A 774 -9.95 -33.75 -20.52
C TYR A 774 -9.58 -32.27 -20.51
N GLN A 775 -9.72 -31.65 -19.33
CA GLN A 775 -9.39 -30.23 -19.11
C GLN A 775 -7.88 -29.97 -19.15
N ALA A 776 -7.51 -28.72 -19.45
CA ALA A 776 -6.13 -28.24 -19.44
C ALA A 776 -5.48 -28.42 -18.07
N ARG A 777 -4.34 -29.13 -18.03
CA ARG A 777 -3.61 -29.52 -16.81
C ARG A 777 -2.10 -29.49 -17.06
N ILE A 778 -1.33 -29.44 -15.98
CA ILE A 778 0.13 -29.53 -15.99
C ILE A 778 0.59 -30.78 -15.22
N TYR A 779 1.47 -31.58 -15.81
CA TYR A 779 1.98 -32.82 -15.20
C TYR A 779 3.28 -33.29 -15.88
N ASN A 780 4.30 -33.69 -15.12
CA ASN A 780 5.63 -34.11 -15.64
C ASN A 780 6.25 -33.12 -16.65
N ASP A 781 6.04 -31.83 -16.42
CA ASP A 781 6.43 -30.71 -17.29
C ASP A 781 5.77 -30.71 -18.69
N PHE A 782 4.71 -31.52 -18.87
CA PHE A 782 3.79 -31.44 -19.99
C PHE A 782 2.55 -30.60 -19.63
N ILE A 783 2.13 -29.74 -20.54
CA ILE A 783 0.94 -28.89 -20.42
C ILE A 783 -0.08 -29.33 -21.47
N THR A 784 -1.29 -29.68 -21.05
CA THR A 784 -2.37 -30.05 -21.97
C THR A 784 -3.27 -28.86 -22.26
N LEU A 785 -3.68 -28.70 -23.51
CA LEU A 785 -4.57 -27.62 -23.97
C LEU A 785 -5.74 -28.17 -24.76
N ARG A 786 -6.92 -27.57 -24.62
CA ARG A 786 -8.12 -28.01 -25.36
C ARG A 786 -8.26 -27.35 -26.74
N ASP A 787 -8.06 -26.03 -26.77
CA ASP A 787 -8.35 -25.19 -27.94
C ASP A 787 -7.08 -24.50 -28.46
N LYS A 788 -6.69 -24.79 -29.70
CA LYS A 788 -5.48 -24.21 -30.34
C LYS A 788 -5.45 -22.69 -30.33
N ASN A 789 -6.61 -22.05 -30.45
CA ASN A 789 -6.75 -20.61 -30.65
C ASN A 789 -7.03 -19.84 -29.35
N ASN A 790 -7.15 -20.53 -28.20
CA ASN A 790 -7.45 -19.88 -26.93
C ASN A 790 -6.16 -19.33 -26.29
N TYR A 791 -5.73 -18.16 -26.77
CA TYR A 791 -4.57 -17.46 -26.25
C TYR A 791 -4.76 -16.95 -24.81
N MET A 792 -6.00 -16.83 -24.31
CA MET A 792 -6.28 -16.38 -22.94
C MET A 792 -5.93 -17.47 -21.91
N THR A 793 -6.21 -18.75 -22.21
CA THR A 793 -5.70 -19.87 -21.39
C THR A 793 -4.18 -19.93 -21.40
N LYS A 794 -3.53 -19.68 -22.55
CA LYS A 794 -2.07 -19.61 -22.65
C LYS A 794 -1.49 -18.41 -21.90
N LEU A 795 -2.17 -17.26 -21.89
CA LEU A 795 -1.81 -16.08 -21.10
C LEU A 795 -1.83 -16.38 -19.60
N ALA A 796 -2.90 -16.99 -19.09
CA ALA A 796 -3.02 -17.37 -17.69
C ALA A 796 -1.89 -18.32 -17.22
N ILE A 797 -1.55 -19.31 -18.06
CA ILE A 797 -0.39 -20.19 -17.84
C ILE A 797 0.93 -19.40 -17.92
N SER A 798 1.04 -18.46 -18.87
CA SER A 798 2.24 -17.64 -19.07
C SER A 798 2.53 -16.69 -17.91
N HIS A 799 1.52 -16.14 -17.23
CA HIS A 799 1.75 -15.40 -15.98
C HIS A 799 2.41 -16.31 -14.94
N ALA A 800 1.85 -17.49 -14.63
CA ALA A 800 2.43 -18.39 -13.62
C ALA A 800 3.86 -18.87 -13.99
N LEU A 801 4.13 -19.13 -15.27
CA LEU A 801 5.49 -19.42 -15.74
C LEU A 801 6.43 -18.22 -15.56
N ALA A 802 5.99 -17.02 -15.93
CA ALA A 802 6.80 -15.80 -15.82
C ALA A 802 7.11 -15.43 -14.35
N GLN A 803 6.13 -15.61 -13.46
CA GLN A 803 6.29 -15.49 -12.01
C GLN A 803 7.36 -16.45 -11.48
N SER A 804 7.39 -17.71 -11.95
CA SER A 804 8.39 -18.70 -11.53
C SER A 804 9.80 -18.34 -11.95
N VAL A 805 10.02 -17.91 -13.20
CA VAL A 805 11.37 -17.53 -13.67
C VAL A 805 11.90 -16.31 -12.90
N LYS A 806 11.06 -15.28 -12.73
CA LYS A 806 11.47 -14.06 -11.99
C LYS A 806 11.71 -14.35 -10.51
N THR A 807 10.98 -15.31 -9.92
CA THR A 807 11.26 -15.82 -8.57
C THR A 807 12.64 -16.50 -8.50
N SER A 808 13.02 -17.34 -9.47
CA SER A 808 14.35 -17.97 -9.53
C SER A 808 15.49 -16.93 -9.50
N LEU A 809 15.34 -15.80 -10.21
CA LEU A 809 16.31 -14.71 -10.20
C LEU A 809 16.48 -14.10 -8.80
N PHE A 810 15.38 -13.88 -8.07
CA PHE A 810 15.44 -13.37 -6.70
C PHE A 810 15.99 -14.40 -5.70
N GLU A 811 15.71 -15.69 -5.90
CA GLU A 811 16.29 -16.78 -5.10
C GLU A 811 17.82 -16.81 -5.21
N GLU A 812 18.38 -16.62 -6.41
CA GLU A 812 19.83 -16.54 -6.65
C GLU A 812 20.47 -15.29 -6.01
N LEU A 813 19.86 -14.11 -6.21
CA LEU A 813 20.34 -12.84 -5.64
C LEU A 813 20.39 -12.90 -4.10
N ILE A 814 19.39 -13.55 -3.48
CA ILE A 814 19.39 -13.80 -2.04
C ILE A 814 20.44 -14.86 -1.66
N ALA A 815 20.58 -15.95 -2.43
CA ALA A 815 21.61 -16.97 -2.16
C ALA A 815 23.04 -16.38 -2.15
N SER A 816 23.36 -15.51 -3.12
CA SER A 816 24.62 -14.77 -3.18
C SER A 816 24.82 -13.82 -1.97
N THR A 817 23.75 -13.15 -1.54
CA THR A 817 23.75 -12.29 -0.34
C THR A 817 23.95 -13.11 0.94
N VAL A 818 23.29 -14.26 1.08
CA VAL A 818 23.49 -15.21 2.19
C VAL A 818 24.92 -15.72 2.21
N ASP A 819 25.48 -16.12 1.06
CA ASP A 819 26.84 -16.66 1.00
C ASP A 819 27.90 -15.62 1.41
N THR A 820 27.67 -14.34 1.07
CA THR A 820 28.48 -13.20 1.50
C THR A 820 28.39 -12.94 3.01
N CYS A 821 27.25 -13.24 3.66
CA CYS A 821 27.01 -12.96 5.07
C CYS A 821 27.26 -14.14 6.03
N LYS A 822 27.30 -15.39 5.53
CA LYS A 822 27.33 -16.64 6.33
C LYS A 822 28.45 -16.71 7.38
N ASP A 823 29.61 -16.12 7.10
CA ASP A 823 30.80 -16.23 7.95
C ASP A 823 30.84 -15.18 9.07
N ILE A 824 29.99 -14.13 8.99
CA ILE A 824 30.00 -13.03 9.96
C ILE A 824 29.66 -13.49 11.39
N PRO A 825 28.61 -14.31 11.63
CA PRO A 825 28.33 -14.84 12.98
C PRO A 825 29.49 -15.67 13.53
N THR A 826 30.11 -16.50 12.69
CA THR A 826 31.25 -17.37 13.06
C THR A 826 32.48 -16.56 13.44
N GLN A 827 32.79 -15.48 12.70
CA GLN A 827 33.89 -14.57 13.01
C GLN A 827 33.67 -13.83 14.34
N ILE A 828 32.43 -13.41 14.63
CA ILE A 828 32.08 -12.76 15.90
C ILE A 828 32.21 -13.74 17.06
N ALA A 829 31.64 -14.94 16.94
CA ALA A 829 31.69 -15.97 17.97
C ALA A 829 33.11 -16.47 18.29
N THR A 830 34.04 -16.41 17.33
CA THR A 830 35.42 -16.88 17.51
C THR A 830 36.43 -15.78 17.87
N THR A 831 36.22 -14.54 17.45
CA THR A 831 37.19 -13.44 17.64
C THR A 831 36.72 -12.32 18.57
N GLY A 832 35.41 -12.25 18.87
CA GLY A 832 34.81 -11.17 19.64
C GLY A 832 34.87 -9.79 18.96
N LYS A 833 35.20 -9.71 17.66
CA LYS A 833 35.35 -8.46 16.92
C LYS A 833 34.75 -8.55 15.51
N ILE A 834 34.07 -7.48 15.11
CA ILE A 834 33.49 -7.37 13.76
C ILE A 834 34.59 -6.90 12.79
N ALA A 835 34.92 -7.72 11.79
CA ALA A 835 35.96 -7.46 10.79
C ALA A 835 35.50 -6.53 9.63
N LEU A 836 34.40 -5.79 9.82
CA LEU A 836 33.78 -4.91 8.84
C LEU A 836 33.70 -3.48 9.38
N SER A 837 33.97 -2.49 8.52
CA SER A 837 33.77 -1.09 8.89
C SER A 837 32.28 -0.71 8.92
N ARG A 838 31.96 0.34 9.68
CA ARG A 838 30.62 0.96 9.71
C ARG A 838 30.12 1.35 8.30
N SER A 839 31.03 1.68 7.37
CA SER A 839 30.65 2.00 5.99
C SER A 839 30.22 0.75 5.22
N GLN A 840 30.93 -0.37 5.37
CA GLN A 840 30.59 -1.64 4.71
C GLN A 840 29.28 -2.22 5.23
N ILE A 841 29.03 -2.17 6.54
CA ILE A 841 27.74 -2.62 7.11
C ILE A 841 26.59 -1.72 6.68
N ASN A 842 26.77 -0.40 6.63
CA ASN A 842 25.75 0.50 6.06
C ASN A 842 25.51 0.25 4.56
N MET A 843 26.55 -0.16 3.82
CA MET A 843 26.44 -0.52 2.39
C MET A 843 25.63 -1.81 2.20
N GLN A 844 25.95 -2.88 2.95
CA GLN A 844 25.21 -4.14 2.95
C GLN A 844 23.74 -3.96 3.39
N ILE A 845 23.47 -3.10 4.38
CA ILE A 845 22.10 -2.73 4.76
C ILE A 845 21.39 -2.02 3.59
N GLY A 846 22.09 -1.16 2.84
CA GLY A 846 21.56 -0.51 1.64
C GLY A 846 21.27 -1.50 0.51
N GLU A 847 22.19 -2.43 0.25
CA GLU A 847 22.06 -3.50 -0.77
C GLU A 847 20.89 -4.43 -0.45
N LEU A 848 20.78 -4.92 0.81
CA LEU A 848 19.66 -5.74 1.25
C LEU A 848 18.33 -4.98 1.18
N PHE A 849 18.32 -3.68 1.50
CA PHE A 849 17.13 -2.84 1.40
C PHE A 849 16.71 -2.60 -0.07
N ILE A 850 17.67 -2.44 -0.99
CA ILE A 850 17.41 -2.39 -2.44
C ILE A 850 16.88 -3.73 -2.94
N LEU A 851 17.44 -4.86 -2.50
CA LEU A 851 16.97 -6.19 -2.88
C LEU A 851 15.54 -6.44 -2.40
N ARG A 852 15.24 -6.13 -1.12
CA ARG A 852 13.88 -6.18 -0.55
C ARG A 852 12.91 -5.27 -1.30
N ILE A 853 13.35 -4.06 -1.65
CA ILE A 853 12.57 -3.13 -2.48
C ILE A 853 12.31 -3.71 -3.86
N ASN A 854 13.30 -4.29 -4.54
CA ASN A 854 13.12 -4.86 -5.88
C ASN A 854 12.15 -6.05 -5.88
N ILE A 855 12.19 -6.89 -4.85
CA ILE A 855 11.24 -8.01 -4.66
C ILE A 855 9.82 -7.47 -4.42
N HIS A 856 9.64 -6.46 -3.57
CA HIS A 856 8.32 -5.87 -3.29
C HIS A 856 7.80 -4.93 -4.40
N LEU A 857 8.67 -4.30 -5.20
CA LEU A 857 8.27 -3.41 -6.31
C LEU A 857 7.79 -4.19 -7.53
N ASN A 858 8.35 -5.39 -7.77
CA ASN A 858 7.83 -6.32 -8.77
C ASN A 858 6.59 -7.07 -8.21
N GLY A 859 5.66 -6.38 -7.53
CA GLY A 859 4.57 -6.99 -6.76
C GLY A 859 3.66 -7.93 -7.56
N SER A 860 3.41 -7.62 -8.85
CA SER A 860 2.63 -8.48 -9.75
C SER A 860 3.28 -9.83 -10.08
N VAL A 861 4.56 -10.00 -9.77
CA VAL A 861 5.29 -11.28 -9.83
C VAL A 861 4.86 -12.22 -8.69
N LEU A 862 4.36 -11.66 -7.57
CA LEU A 862 4.09 -12.38 -6.34
C LEU A 862 2.58 -12.45 -6.03
N ASP A 863 1.85 -11.38 -6.30
CA ASP A 863 0.39 -11.28 -6.18
C ASP A 863 -0.35 -12.03 -7.32
N THR A 864 -1.68 -11.98 -7.33
CA THR A 864 -2.52 -12.50 -8.42
C THR A 864 -2.77 -11.40 -9.47
N PRO A 865 -2.43 -11.60 -10.76
CA PRO A 865 -2.57 -10.60 -11.83
C PRO A 865 -4.00 -10.04 -12.00
N GLU A 866 -4.13 -8.77 -12.39
CA GLU A 866 -5.45 -8.12 -12.47
C GLU A 866 -6.35 -8.70 -13.58
N LEU A 867 -5.76 -9.36 -14.58
CA LEU A 867 -6.44 -10.19 -15.58
C LEU A 867 -7.55 -11.08 -14.99
N PHE A 868 -7.34 -11.67 -13.81
CA PHE A 868 -8.28 -12.63 -13.23
C PHE A 868 -9.52 -11.97 -12.61
N TRP A 869 -9.50 -10.66 -12.33
CA TRP A 869 -10.73 -9.92 -11.98
C TRP A 869 -11.64 -9.71 -13.20
N VAL A 870 -11.07 -9.68 -14.40
CA VAL A 870 -11.79 -9.45 -15.66
C VAL A 870 -12.28 -10.77 -16.28
N GLU A 871 -11.49 -11.84 -16.14
CA GLU A 871 -11.76 -13.16 -16.72
C GLU A 871 -11.63 -14.29 -15.66
N PRO A 872 -12.50 -14.35 -14.62
CA PRO A 872 -12.32 -15.25 -13.47
C PRO A 872 -12.26 -16.74 -13.82
N GLN A 873 -12.87 -17.15 -14.93
CA GLN A 873 -12.82 -18.53 -15.44
C GLN A 873 -11.41 -19.01 -15.83
N LEU A 874 -10.43 -18.10 -15.92
CA LEU A 874 -9.02 -18.43 -16.16
C LEU A 874 -8.24 -18.71 -14.87
N GLU A 875 -8.72 -18.22 -13.72
CA GLU A 875 -8.02 -18.36 -12.43
C GLU A 875 -7.73 -19.82 -12.06
N PRO A 876 -8.67 -20.80 -12.19
CA PRO A 876 -8.38 -22.19 -11.82
C PRO A 876 -7.22 -22.81 -12.59
N VAL A 877 -6.95 -22.36 -13.83
CA VAL A 877 -5.81 -22.82 -14.64
C VAL A 877 -4.51 -22.19 -14.13
N TYR A 878 -4.53 -20.89 -13.83
CA TYR A 878 -3.40 -20.17 -13.23
C TYR A 878 -3.02 -20.76 -11.86
N GLN A 879 -3.98 -20.95 -10.96
CA GLN A 879 -3.76 -21.52 -9.62
C GLN A 879 -3.22 -22.96 -9.70
N ALA A 880 -3.69 -23.78 -10.65
CA ALA A 880 -3.15 -25.13 -10.86
C ALA A 880 -1.66 -25.11 -11.27
N VAL A 881 -1.25 -24.18 -12.13
CA VAL A 881 0.16 -24.02 -12.54
C VAL A 881 1.00 -23.40 -11.42
N ARG A 882 0.50 -22.36 -10.74
CA ARG A 882 1.14 -21.74 -9.56
C ARG A 882 1.42 -22.76 -8.45
N SER A 883 0.45 -23.64 -8.19
CA SER A 883 0.57 -24.73 -7.22
C SER A 883 1.59 -25.79 -7.65
N TYR A 884 1.62 -26.19 -8.93
CA TYR A 884 2.62 -27.12 -9.47
C TYR A 884 4.06 -26.58 -9.36
N LEU A 885 4.23 -25.26 -9.49
CA LEU A 885 5.51 -24.57 -9.42
C LEU A 885 5.98 -24.28 -7.96
N GLU A 886 5.26 -24.80 -6.96
CA GLU A 886 5.49 -24.61 -5.50
C GLU A 886 5.58 -23.13 -5.08
N MET A 887 4.93 -22.21 -5.82
CA MET A 887 5.25 -20.78 -5.78
C MET A 887 5.11 -20.13 -4.41
N ASP A 888 4.00 -20.35 -3.70
CA ASP A 888 3.77 -19.71 -2.40
C ASP A 888 4.75 -20.19 -1.33
N GLN A 889 5.29 -21.42 -1.46
CA GLN A 889 6.35 -21.93 -0.58
C GLN A 889 7.70 -21.27 -0.91
N ARG A 890 8.02 -21.13 -2.20
CA ARG A 890 9.24 -20.47 -2.68
C ARG A 890 9.30 -19.01 -2.23
N VAL A 891 8.21 -18.26 -2.47
CA VAL A 891 8.08 -16.85 -2.05
C VAL A 891 8.10 -16.67 -0.53
N GLY A 892 7.50 -17.61 0.22
CA GLY A 892 7.57 -17.62 1.68
C GLY A 892 9.00 -17.77 2.21
N LEU A 893 9.73 -18.79 1.73
CA LEU A 893 11.13 -19.04 2.11
C LEU A 893 12.10 -17.96 1.64
N LEU A 894 11.81 -17.33 0.51
CA LEU A 894 12.53 -16.18 -0.02
C LEU A 894 12.45 -14.99 0.94
N THR A 895 11.24 -14.70 1.44
CA THR A 895 11.01 -13.66 2.47
C THR A 895 11.70 -14.00 3.79
N GLU A 896 11.54 -15.24 4.29
CA GLU A 896 12.16 -15.70 5.56
C GLU A 896 13.69 -15.57 5.54
N ARG A 897 14.33 -15.98 4.44
CA ARG A 897 15.79 -15.81 4.26
C ARG A 897 16.21 -14.33 4.31
N LEU A 898 15.43 -13.44 3.72
CA LEU A 898 15.75 -12.01 3.65
C LEU A 898 15.67 -11.37 5.04
N ASP A 899 14.63 -11.68 5.82
CA ASP A 899 14.48 -11.17 7.19
C ASP A 899 15.59 -11.69 8.14
N VAL A 900 16.04 -12.94 8.01
CA VAL A 900 17.20 -13.46 8.77
C VAL A 900 18.49 -12.68 8.51
N ILE A 901 18.74 -12.24 7.28
CA ILE A 901 19.90 -11.38 6.95
C ILE A 901 19.69 -9.97 7.55
N ALA A 902 18.47 -9.45 7.52
CA ALA A 902 18.14 -8.13 8.06
C ALA A 902 18.38 -8.06 9.58
N ASP A 903 17.95 -9.08 10.33
CA ASP A 903 18.20 -9.22 11.77
C ASP A 903 19.70 -9.30 12.09
N LEU A 904 20.46 -10.10 11.32
CA LEU A 904 21.91 -10.17 11.47
C LEU A 904 22.56 -8.79 11.29
N LEU A 905 22.26 -8.07 10.21
CA LEU A 905 22.81 -6.74 9.97
C LEU A 905 22.35 -5.70 11.01
N ALA A 906 21.13 -5.83 11.56
CA ALA A 906 20.64 -4.98 12.64
C ALA A 906 21.46 -5.15 13.93
N VAL A 907 21.82 -6.39 14.29
CA VAL A 907 22.72 -6.67 15.42
C VAL A 907 24.09 -6.02 15.22
N LEU A 908 24.71 -6.17 14.05
CA LEU A 908 26.02 -5.53 13.74
C LEU A 908 25.98 -4.01 13.89
N LYS A 909 24.86 -3.39 13.48
CA LYS A 909 24.64 -1.94 13.56
C LYS A 909 24.48 -1.45 15.00
N GLY A 910 23.86 -2.25 15.87
CA GLY A 910 23.73 -1.97 17.31
C GLY A 910 25.09 -1.90 18.00
N GLU A 911 25.90 -2.95 17.83
CA GLU A 911 27.23 -3.07 18.46
C GLU A 911 28.16 -1.90 18.07
N LEU A 912 28.17 -1.53 16.80
CA LEU A 912 28.94 -0.39 16.28
C LEU A 912 28.46 0.99 16.78
N SER A 913 27.30 1.08 17.41
CA SER A 913 26.78 2.36 17.94
C SER A 913 27.32 2.70 19.34
N HIS A 914 27.79 1.71 20.11
CA HIS A 914 28.28 1.93 21.48
C HIS A 914 29.55 2.80 21.53
N GLY A 915 30.49 2.60 20.59
CA GLY A 915 31.76 3.33 20.53
C GLY A 915 31.67 4.84 20.21
N HIS A 916 30.47 5.42 20.17
CA HIS A 916 30.27 6.88 20.14
C HIS A 916 30.10 7.47 21.55
N GLY A 917 29.56 6.70 22.51
CA GLY A 917 29.44 7.11 23.91
C GLY A 917 30.82 7.24 24.55
N GLU A 918 31.62 6.18 24.47
CA GLU A 918 33.00 6.13 25.00
C GLU A 918 33.86 7.31 24.51
N LYS A 919 33.73 7.69 23.22
CA LYS A 919 34.50 8.81 22.66
C LYS A 919 34.01 10.17 23.17
N LEU A 920 32.71 10.34 23.40
CA LEU A 920 32.17 11.54 24.02
C LEU A 920 32.63 11.65 25.48
N GLU A 921 32.60 10.55 26.22
CA GLU A 921 33.08 10.45 27.60
C GLU A 921 34.58 10.75 27.70
N TRP A 922 35.43 10.18 26.84
CA TRP A 922 36.85 10.50 26.76
C TRP A 922 37.11 11.98 26.46
N ILE A 923 36.34 12.61 25.56
CA ILE A 923 36.44 14.04 25.28
C ILE A 923 36.07 14.87 26.53
N VAL A 924 35.00 14.50 27.26
CA VAL A 924 34.59 15.17 28.50
C VAL A 924 35.65 15.02 29.59
N ILE A 925 36.23 13.83 29.77
CA ILE A 925 37.32 13.56 30.72
C ILE A 925 38.55 14.44 30.41
N VAL A 926 38.95 14.53 29.14
CA VAL A 926 40.09 15.36 28.71
C VAL A 926 39.83 16.85 28.93
N LEU A 927 38.60 17.33 28.69
CA LEU A 927 38.22 18.72 28.96
C LEU A 927 38.28 19.05 30.46
N ILE A 928 37.75 18.18 31.32
CA ILE A 928 37.81 18.36 32.79
C ILE A 928 39.27 18.35 33.28
N ALA A 929 40.11 17.46 32.74
CA ALA A 929 41.54 17.42 33.09
C ALA A 929 42.29 18.71 32.69
N ALA A 930 41.94 19.30 31.53
CA ALA A 930 42.50 20.58 31.09
C ALA A 930 42.04 21.76 31.98
N GLU A 931 40.76 21.81 32.36
CA GLU A 931 40.20 22.81 33.27
C GLU A 931 40.93 22.81 34.63
N ILE A 932 41.13 21.61 35.21
CA ILE A 932 41.87 21.43 36.48
C ILE A 932 43.32 21.86 36.35
N LEU A 933 43.98 21.58 35.22
CA LEU A 933 45.38 21.97 34.99
C LEU A 933 45.52 23.50 34.87
N VAL A 934 44.60 24.19 34.21
CA VAL A 934 44.57 25.66 34.16
C VAL A 934 44.35 26.25 35.56
N ALA A 935 43.41 25.69 36.34
CA ALA A 935 43.18 26.14 37.71
C ALA A 935 44.42 25.94 38.61
N ALA A 936 45.10 24.81 38.49
CA ALA A 936 46.35 24.52 39.22
C ALA A 936 47.50 25.47 38.83
N VAL A 937 47.64 25.80 37.54
CA VAL A 937 48.63 26.78 37.07
C VAL A 937 48.34 28.17 37.64
N ASN A 938 47.08 28.62 37.64
CA ASN A 938 46.72 29.91 38.24
C ASN A 938 47.06 29.96 39.73
N ILE A 939 46.73 28.92 40.51
CA ILE A 939 47.06 28.84 41.95
C ILE A 939 48.58 28.92 42.19
N VAL A 940 49.39 28.27 41.33
CA VAL A 940 50.86 28.36 41.41
C VAL A 940 51.37 29.75 41.04
N VAL A 941 50.77 30.42 40.06
CA VAL A 941 51.13 31.81 39.69
C VAL A 941 50.77 32.77 40.82
N ASP A 942 49.57 32.68 41.40
CA ASP A 942 49.13 33.52 42.53
C ASP A 942 50.03 33.31 43.77
N LEU A 943 50.53 32.09 44.00
CA LEU A 943 51.50 31.79 45.06
C LEU A 943 52.91 32.36 44.80
N TYR A 944 53.34 32.49 43.53
CA TYR A 944 54.68 32.99 43.17
C TYR A 944 54.73 34.49 42.84
N VAL A 945 53.58 35.15 42.72
CA VAL A 945 53.44 36.60 42.47
C VAL A 945 52.94 37.35 43.72
N GLY A 946 52.73 36.62 44.83
CA GLY A 946 52.21 37.13 46.10
C GLY A 946 53.24 37.52 47.17
N GLU A 947 54.54 37.49 46.87
CA GLU A 947 55.64 37.96 47.75
C GLU A 947 56.30 39.25 47.22
#